data_AF-A0A553ICL6-F1
#
_entry.id   AF-A0A553ICL6-F1
#
_cell.length_a   1.000
_cell.length_b   1.000
_cell.length_c   1.000
_cell.angle_alpha   90.00
_cell.angle_beta   90.00
_cell.angle_gamma   90.00
#
_symmetry.space_group_name_H-M   'P 1'
#
loop_
_entity.id
_entity.type
_entity.pdbx_description
1 polymer ?
#
loop_
_entity_poly.entity_id
_entity_poly.type
_entity_poly.pdbx_seq_one_letter_code
_entity_poly.pdbx_strand_id
1 'polypeptide(L)'
;MAGSTKIALFGLVLSSGRQVLAGLNQAALAGKYFGNDAPWYQDRIPFFEVSDTAIMDVYYYRWQVFRAHQRDLGADGYISTEFIDDVSWQTQPSASINAATQFHLNEGRWCRDRRFRVDYTNFMYGPDANPRAYSDSTALSAWNAYLVDGVQSDLTGLLDSMQNLYNHWQDTQYDSSKGLFYVEPIADGTEYTIASIDASCGSDGFTGGTAFRPSINTYQYGNARAIANIAELVGKADVAADYNARAEAIKKNVQSSLWNSTFEHFIDRYYASTQCSTYWDFIRGRELVGYVPWLHNLPDDDTVYAPAWAHLIDPEKLGGLYGMRTNEPSYEYYMKQYRYQGTARECQWNGPAWPYQTSQVLGALANVLDHYPKTAAENTITAQDYMNLLRQYAKLHYNKNRGGLNIEEDYDSATGAPIVGLDRSSHYFHSSFVDLVVTGLVGIRPRADDVLEINPLAVDIKYFRIEGLIYHGNEVSVQWDADGSRYGTKGLVVEVGGNVVGTSKTLARVTVNVTRKAPPQYLRYIAKSIQLENSTVDPQIPRYPVGSVSVPDAVPYQVQHAIDGRIWFFPQPNNTGIISHGWLTPAGNGSEVWHMVDFGNKINLTSAEVAFYADGGIGVPTAYRVEANLANGWQIVPKAKFPRLVGNGITYASWSTVSTSQIRLVFTPPKGLPSRLVEWKLYSELVDGSVFHR
;
A
#
# COMPACT_ATOMS: atom_id res chain seq x y z
N MET A 1 81.61 14.18 -20.88
CA MET A 1 81.19 14.99 -19.70
C MET A 1 79.71 15.32 -19.88
N ALA A 2 78.95 15.07 -18.82
CA ALA A 2 77.49 15.04 -18.81
C ALA A 2 76.84 16.39 -19.17
N GLY A 3 75.72 16.33 -19.89
CA GLY A 3 74.84 17.46 -20.16
C GLY A 3 73.42 16.94 -20.40
N SER A 4 72.62 16.92 -19.34
CA SER A 4 71.23 16.46 -19.32
C SER A 4 70.30 17.42 -20.04
N THR A 5 69.60 16.95 -21.08
CA THR A 5 68.49 17.67 -21.71
C THR A 5 67.18 17.23 -21.06
N LYS A 6 66.55 18.11 -20.26
CA LYS A 6 65.22 17.89 -19.68
C LYS A 6 64.15 18.13 -20.76
N ILE A 7 63.38 17.10 -21.09
CA ILE A 7 62.11 17.22 -21.82
C ILE A 7 61.01 17.47 -20.78
N ALA A 8 60.30 18.59 -20.90
CA ALA A 8 59.15 18.92 -20.07
C ALA A 8 57.93 18.12 -20.57
N LEU A 9 57.42 17.25 -19.71
CA LEU A 9 56.17 16.51 -19.92
C LEU A 9 55.00 17.40 -19.47
N PHE A 10 54.20 17.89 -20.41
CA PHE A 10 52.91 18.52 -20.11
C PHE A 10 51.94 17.43 -19.66
N GLY A 11 51.73 17.31 -18.35
CA GLY A 11 50.66 16.48 -17.78
C GLY A 11 49.32 17.18 -17.96
N LEU A 12 48.45 16.61 -18.81
CA LEU A 12 47.04 16.97 -18.86
C LEU A 12 46.38 16.43 -17.59
N VAL A 13 46.15 17.30 -16.61
CA VAL A 13 45.31 16.97 -15.44
C VAL A 13 43.86 17.05 -15.91
N LEU A 14 43.25 15.89 -16.20
CA LEU A 14 41.79 15.76 -16.27
C LEU A 14 41.24 15.99 -14.86
N SER A 15 40.82 17.21 -14.56
CA SER A 15 39.99 17.49 -13.39
C SER A 15 38.64 16.80 -13.58
N SER A 16 38.44 15.65 -12.95
CA SER A 16 37.12 15.08 -12.74
C SER A 16 36.35 16.02 -11.80
N GLY A 17 35.73 17.05 -12.38
CA GLY A 17 34.80 17.90 -11.66
C GLY A 17 33.66 17.03 -11.18
N ARG A 18 33.60 16.75 -9.87
CA ARG A 18 32.38 16.22 -9.24
C ARG A 18 31.31 17.29 -9.46
N GLN A 19 30.42 17.05 -10.41
CA GLN A 19 29.21 17.84 -10.55
C GLN A 19 28.43 17.68 -9.25
N VAL A 20 28.34 18.75 -8.46
CA VAL A 20 27.50 18.75 -7.25
C VAL A 20 26.07 18.74 -7.75
N LEU A 21 25.43 17.58 -7.69
CA LEU A 21 24.02 17.43 -8.07
C LEU A 21 23.15 18.07 -6.98
N ALA A 22 22.04 18.67 -7.39
CA ALA A 22 21.07 19.22 -6.45
C ALA A 22 20.38 18.05 -5.72
N GLY A 23 20.54 17.99 -4.40
CA GLY A 23 19.77 17.07 -3.55
C GLY A 23 18.42 17.66 -3.15
N LEU A 24 17.41 16.83 -2.93
CA LEU A 24 16.15 17.29 -2.35
C LEU A 24 16.38 17.71 -0.89
N ASN A 25 15.71 18.79 -0.47
CA ASN A 25 15.65 19.13 0.95
C ASN A 25 14.60 18.24 1.63
N GLN A 26 14.98 16.98 1.89
CA GLN A 26 14.09 15.95 2.46
C GLN A 26 13.54 16.38 3.82
N ALA A 27 14.34 17.06 4.65
CA ALA A 27 13.88 17.58 5.94
C ALA A 27 12.77 18.64 5.78
N ALA A 28 12.89 19.54 4.81
CA ALA A 28 11.85 20.53 4.53
C ALA A 28 10.59 19.90 3.95
N LEU A 29 10.72 18.93 3.04
CA LEU A 29 9.58 18.17 2.51
C LEU A 29 8.87 17.39 3.62
N ALA A 30 9.62 16.68 4.47
CA ALA A 30 9.07 15.93 5.58
C ALA A 30 8.35 16.84 6.58
N GLY A 31 8.97 17.98 6.94
CA GLY A 31 8.34 18.97 7.82
C GLY A 31 7.07 19.57 7.23
N LYS A 32 7.04 19.82 5.92
CA LYS A 32 5.86 20.35 5.20
C LYS A 32 4.69 19.37 5.22
N TYR A 33 4.94 18.10 4.89
CA TYR A 33 3.85 17.13 4.67
C TYR A 33 3.46 16.33 5.90
N PHE A 34 4.37 16.17 6.87
CA PHE A 34 4.17 15.29 8.02
C PHE A 34 4.29 15.99 9.38
N GLY A 35 4.76 17.25 9.43
CA GLY A 35 4.86 18.02 10.67
C GLY A 35 5.70 17.31 11.74
N ASN A 36 5.13 17.16 12.94
CA ASN A 36 5.81 16.48 14.06
C ASN A 36 5.99 14.97 13.82
N ASP A 37 5.31 14.42 12.83
CA ASP A 37 5.37 13.01 12.48
C ASP A 37 6.47 12.68 11.46
N ALA A 38 7.11 13.71 10.92
CA ALA A 38 8.21 13.64 9.96
C ALA A 38 9.32 12.61 10.30
N PRO A 39 9.76 12.43 11.56
CA PRO A 39 10.85 11.50 11.88
C PRO A 39 10.59 10.06 11.43
N TRP A 40 9.34 9.60 11.42
CA TRP A 40 9.03 8.25 10.95
C TRP A 40 9.29 8.10 9.45
N TYR A 41 8.95 9.12 8.66
CA TYR A 41 9.00 9.12 7.20
C TYR A 41 10.41 9.32 6.67
N GLN A 42 11.20 10.19 7.31
CA GLN A 42 12.54 10.57 6.85
C GLN A 42 13.45 9.39 6.53
N ASP A 43 13.38 8.34 7.35
CA ASP A 43 14.19 7.14 7.19
C ASP A 43 13.49 6.02 6.40
N ARG A 44 12.19 6.16 6.11
CA ARG A 44 11.36 5.08 5.58
C ARG A 44 10.91 5.24 4.15
N ILE A 45 10.73 6.45 3.65
CA ILE A 45 10.12 6.67 2.33
C ILE A 45 11.13 7.27 1.34
N PRO A 46 10.98 7.00 0.04
CA PRO A 46 11.59 7.84 -0.98
C PRO A 46 10.97 9.24 -0.96
N PHE A 47 11.79 10.27 -1.13
CA PHE A 47 11.32 11.65 -1.26
C PHE A 47 11.18 12.01 -2.74
N PHE A 48 10.09 12.71 -3.06
CA PHE A 48 9.73 13.02 -4.43
C PHE A 48 9.37 14.50 -4.60
N GLU A 49 9.85 15.09 -5.69
CA GLU A 49 9.44 16.41 -6.14
C GLU A 49 9.09 16.34 -7.62
N VAL A 50 8.02 17.02 -8.03
CA VAL A 50 7.56 17.05 -9.42
C VAL A 50 6.88 18.39 -9.73
N SER A 51 6.93 18.81 -10.99
CA SER A 51 6.30 20.06 -11.44
C SER A 51 4.76 20.06 -11.39
N ASP A 52 4.14 18.90 -11.15
CA ASP A 52 2.69 18.73 -10.98
C ASP A 52 2.36 18.60 -9.49
N THR A 53 1.91 19.69 -8.87
CA THR A 53 1.72 19.74 -7.42
C THR A 53 0.63 18.80 -6.92
N ALA A 54 -0.39 18.49 -7.73
CA ALA A 54 -1.45 17.57 -7.32
C ALA A 54 -0.90 16.14 -7.16
N ILE A 55 -0.05 15.69 -8.09
CA ILE A 55 0.64 14.41 -7.97
C ILE A 55 1.56 14.40 -6.75
N MET A 56 2.31 15.48 -6.52
CA MET A 56 3.21 15.59 -5.36
C MET A 56 2.45 15.51 -4.03
N ASP A 57 1.37 16.27 -3.88
CA ASP A 57 0.58 16.30 -2.65
C ASP A 57 -0.06 14.93 -2.35
N VAL A 58 -0.57 14.25 -3.39
CA VAL A 58 -1.12 12.89 -3.24
C VAL A 58 -0.03 11.87 -2.94
N TYR A 59 1.17 11.99 -3.53
CA TYR A 59 2.30 11.10 -3.23
C TYR A 59 2.62 11.08 -1.72
N TYR A 60 2.73 12.26 -1.11
CA TYR A 60 3.01 12.36 0.34
C TYR A 60 1.80 11.96 1.19
N TYR A 61 0.58 12.31 0.80
CA TYR A 61 -0.63 11.84 1.48
C TYR A 61 -0.76 10.31 1.46
N ARG A 62 -0.38 9.65 0.37
CA ARG A 62 -0.43 8.20 0.24
C ARG A 62 0.58 7.48 1.13
N TRP A 63 1.71 8.12 1.45
CA TRP A 63 2.58 7.66 2.53
C TRP A 63 1.95 7.82 3.92
N GLN A 64 1.11 8.84 4.15
CA GLN A 64 0.33 8.94 5.39
C GLN A 64 -0.69 7.81 5.51
N VAL A 65 -1.40 7.51 4.43
CA VAL A 65 -2.30 6.35 4.35
C VAL A 65 -1.52 5.06 4.61
N PHE A 66 -0.41 4.82 3.90
CA PHE A 66 0.40 3.62 4.13
C PHE A 66 0.78 3.46 5.60
N ARG A 67 1.29 4.52 6.25
CA ARG A 67 1.64 4.49 7.67
C ARG A 67 0.45 4.18 8.57
N ALA A 68 -0.67 4.87 8.36
CA ALA A 68 -1.86 4.74 9.21
C ALA A 68 -2.42 3.31 9.23
N HIS A 69 -2.18 2.56 8.15
CA HIS A 69 -2.61 1.19 7.99
C HIS A 69 -1.59 0.14 8.45
N GLN A 70 -0.40 0.55 8.95
CA GLN A 70 0.56 -0.39 9.52
C GLN A 70 0.19 -0.73 10.96
N ARG A 71 -0.66 -1.75 11.13
CA ARG A 71 -1.06 -2.23 12.46
C ARG A 71 0.03 -3.11 13.06
N ASP A 72 0.45 -2.77 14.27
CA ASP A 72 1.39 -3.56 15.07
C ASP A 72 0.64 -4.68 15.79
N LEU A 73 1.01 -5.93 15.51
CA LEU A 73 0.48 -7.14 16.15
C LEU A 73 1.34 -7.60 17.34
N GLY A 74 2.28 -6.76 17.79
CA GLY A 74 3.17 -7.07 18.90
C GLY A 74 4.22 -8.10 18.49
N ALA A 75 4.13 -9.30 19.07
CA ALA A 75 5.10 -10.37 18.78
C ALA A 75 4.94 -10.95 17.37
N ASP A 76 3.75 -10.83 16.78
CA ASP A 76 3.41 -11.40 15.46
C ASP A 76 3.78 -10.47 14.29
N GLY A 77 4.38 -9.30 14.59
CA GLY A 77 4.89 -8.37 13.58
C GLY A 77 3.84 -7.35 13.13
N TYR A 78 3.84 -6.99 11.85
CA TYR A 78 2.97 -5.95 11.29
C TYR A 78 2.13 -6.48 10.13
N ILE A 79 0.93 -5.96 9.98
CA ILE A 79 0.12 -6.11 8.76
C ILE A 79 -0.27 -4.74 8.20
N SER A 80 -0.67 -4.71 6.92
CA SER A 80 -1.40 -3.57 6.35
C SER A 80 -2.90 -3.84 6.42
N THR A 81 -3.65 -2.99 7.13
CA THR A 81 -5.12 -3.06 7.13
C THR A 81 -5.69 -2.43 5.87
N GLU A 82 -6.92 -2.80 5.51
CA GLU A 82 -7.64 -2.22 4.37
C GLU A 82 -8.49 -1.02 4.81
N PHE A 83 -9.31 -1.22 5.84
CA PHE A 83 -10.03 -0.18 6.56
C PHE A 83 -9.17 0.34 7.71
N ILE A 84 -9.27 1.65 7.99
CA ILE A 84 -8.49 2.28 9.07
C ILE A 84 -9.06 1.92 10.46
N ASP A 85 -10.37 1.66 10.52
CA ASP A 85 -11.09 1.20 11.70
C ASP A 85 -11.65 -0.22 11.47
N ASP A 86 -12.05 -0.88 12.55
CA ASP A 86 -12.54 -2.26 12.51
C ASP A 86 -13.87 -2.38 11.74
N VAL A 87 -13.96 -3.39 10.87
CA VAL A 87 -15.18 -3.76 10.13
C VAL A 87 -15.59 -5.19 10.44
N SER A 88 -16.89 -5.50 10.35
CA SER A 88 -17.41 -6.78 10.86
C SER A 88 -17.04 -8.02 10.03
N TRP A 89 -16.43 -7.86 8.86
CA TRP A 89 -16.04 -8.95 7.95
C TRP A 89 -14.52 -9.18 7.88
N GLN A 90 -13.74 -8.45 8.68
CA GLN A 90 -12.30 -8.66 8.77
C GLN A 90 -11.97 -9.96 9.53
N THR A 91 -10.73 -10.42 9.38
CA THR A 91 -10.19 -11.50 10.20
C THR A 91 -9.85 -10.96 11.59
N GLN A 92 -10.47 -11.53 12.63
CA GLN A 92 -10.19 -11.15 14.02
C GLN A 92 -9.07 -11.98 14.64
N PRO A 93 -8.26 -11.41 15.55
CA PRO A 93 -8.29 -10.01 16.02
C PRO A 93 -7.41 -9.06 15.18
N SER A 94 -6.75 -9.56 14.13
CA SER A 94 -5.73 -8.82 13.37
C SER A 94 -6.28 -7.65 12.55
N ALA A 95 -7.56 -7.65 12.20
CA ALA A 95 -8.17 -6.78 11.19
C ALA A 95 -7.64 -6.99 9.76
N SER A 96 -7.16 -8.20 9.46
CA SER A 96 -6.69 -8.53 8.12
C SER A 96 -7.85 -8.77 7.14
N ILE A 97 -7.74 -8.20 5.94
CA ILE A 97 -8.58 -8.45 4.77
C ILE A 97 -7.64 -8.61 3.57
N ASN A 98 -7.76 -9.72 2.83
CA ASN A 98 -6.79 -10.03 1.78
C ASN A 98 -7.12 -9.42 0.39
N ALA A 99 -8.27 -8.75 0.23
CA ALA A 99 -8.70 -8.20 -1.05
C ALA A 99 -7.69 -7.20 -1.66
N ALA A 100 -7.04 -6.40 -0.82
CA ALA A 100 -6.02 -5.43 -1.24
C ALA A 100 -4.56 -5.80 -0.96
N THR A 101 -4.25 -7.03 -0.55
CA THR A 101 -2.87 -7.44 -0.22
C THR A 101 -1.88 -7.13 -1.35
N GLN A 102 -2.29 -7.30 -2.61
CA GLN A 102 -1.44 -6.94 -3.76
C GLN A 102 -1.07 -5.44 -3.79
N PHE A 103 -1.99 -4.55 -3.45
CA PHE A 103 -1.70 -3.10 -3.45
C PHE A 103 -0.82 -2.73 -2.27
N HIS A 104 -1.11 -3.30 -1.09
CA HIS A 104 -0.34 -3.05 0.12
C HIS A 104 1.12 -3.44 -0.05
N LEU A 105 1.39 -4.64 -0.58
CA LEU A 105 2.74 -5.14 -0.78
C LEU A 105 3.47 -4.39 -1.92
N ASN A 106 2.80 -4.07 -3.03
CA ASN A 106 3.43 -3.33 -4.13
C ASN A 106 3.62 -1.83 -3.82
N GLU A 107 2.79 -1.22 -2.98
CA GLU A 107 3.03 0.13 -2.46
C GLU A 107 4.16 0.11 -1.41
N GLY A 108 4.10 -0.86 -0.49
CA GLY A 108 5.05 -1.01 0.62
C GLY A 108 6.44 -1.49 0.22
N ARG A 109 6.64 -2.06 -0.98
CA ARG A 109 7.97 -2.47 -1.46
C ARG A 109 8.95 -1.31 -1.61
N TRP A 110 8.45 -0.08 -1.68
CA TRP A 110 9.27 1.14 -1.73
C TRP A 110 9.64 1.66 -0.34
N CYS A 111 9.04 1.13 0.73
CA CYS A 111 9.40 1.46 2.09
C CYS A 111 10.77 0.82 2.43
N ARG A 112 11.69 1.65 2.93
CA ARG A 112 13.04 1.23 3.33
C ARG A 112 13.01 0.31 4.55
N ASP A 113 11.99 0.45 5.41
CA ASP A 113 11.73 -0.44 6.53
C ASP A 113 10.94 -1.66 6.06
N ARG A 114 11.69 -2.70 5.69
CA ARG A 114 11.14 -3.92 5.08
C ARG A 114 10.21 -4.71 6.02
N ARG A 115 10.15 -4.42 7.32
CA ARG A 115 9.24 -5.11 8.27
C ARG A 115 7.81 -5.12 7.79
N PHE A 116 7.32 -3.98 7.36
CA PHE A 116 5.92 -3.80 6.95
C PHE A 116 5.51 -4.73 5.80
N ARG A 117 6.43 -5.02 4.87
CA ARG A 117 6.17 -5.98 3.79
C ARG A 117 6.50 -7.42 4.18
N VAL A 118 7.60 -7.65 4.92
CA VAL A 118 8.09 -8.99 5.24
C VAL A 118 7.18 -9.66 6.28
N ASP A 119 6.89 -8.96 7.37
CA ASP A 119 6.03 -9.49 8.43
C ASP A 119 4.61 -9.70 7.88
N TYR A 120 4.10 -8.76 7.06
CA TYR A 120 2.78 -8.94 6.43
C TYR A 120 2.75 -10.11 5.45
N THR A 121 3.77 -10.29 4.61
CA THR A 121 3.85 -11.45 3.71
C THR A 121 3.90 -12.75 4.51
N ASN A 122 4.69 -12.81 5.59
CA ASN A 122 4.74 -13.98 6.48
C ASN A 122 3.37 -14.25 7.13
N PHE A 123 2.68 -13.20 7.61
CA PHE A 123 1.34 -13.31 8.17
C PHE A 123 0.37 -13.93 7.15
N MET A 124 0.36 -13.44 5.90
CA MET A 124 -0.54 -13.92 4.84
C MET A 124 -0.34 -15.38 4.45
N TYR A 125 0.83 -15.96 4.73
CA TYR A 125 1.12 -17.39 4.58
C TYR A 125 1.16 -18.15 5.91
N GLY A 126 0.83 -17.48 7.00
CA GLY A 126 0.74 -18.02 8.34
C GLY A 126 -0.64 -18.61 8.66
N PRO A 127 -0.79 -19.27 9.81
CA PRO A 127 -2.01 -19.96 10.20
C PRO A 127 -3.18 -19.01 10.54
N ASP A 128 -2.88 -17.76 10.91
CA ASP A 128 -3.87 -16.79 11.40
C ASP A 128 -4.45 -15.88 10.30
N ALA A 129 -3.97 -16.04 9.06
CA ALA A 129 -4.53 -15.35 7.90
C ALA A 129 -5.75 -16.10 7.33
N ASN A 130 -6.60 -15.35 6.62
CA ASN A 130 -7.60 -15.92 5.71
C ASN A 130 -7.24 -15.57 4.26
N PRO A 131 -6.24 -16.23 3.66
CA PRO A 131 -5.69 -15.85 2.35
C PRO A 131 -6.60 -16.24 1.17
N ARG A 132 -7.82 -16.73 1.42
CA ARG A 132 -8.80 -17.08 0.39
C ARG A 132 -10.18 -16.47 0.60
N ALA A 133 -10.32 -15.49 1.51
CA ALA A 133 -11.57 -14.74 1.59
C ALA A 133 -11.83 -14.02 0.25
N TYR A 134 -10.76 -13.49 -0.34
CA TYR A 134 -10.76 -12.87 -1.66
C TYR A 134 -9.68 -13.48 -2.57
N SER A 135 -9.83 -13.34 -3.88
CA SER A 135 -8.79 -13.69 -4.84
C SER A 135 -7.68 -12.61 -4.81
N ASP A 136 -6.44 -13.04 -4.91
CA ASP A 136 -5.29 -12.13 -4.88
C ASP A 136 -4.09 -12.66 -5.68
N SER A 137 -3.10 -11.79 -5.85
CA SER A 137 -1.78 -12.12 -6.40
C SER A 137 -0.64 -11.94 -5.39
N THR A 138 -0.82 -12.46 -4.17
CA THR A 138 0.12 -12.28 -3.05
C THR A 138 1.51 -12.83 -3.35
N ALA A 139 1.64 -14.01 -4.00
CA ALA A 139 2.95 -14.58 -4.33
C ALA A 139 3.70 -13.71 -5.36
N LEU A 140 2.98 -13.18 -6.34
CA LEU A 140 3.56 -12.21 -7.28
C LEU A 140 3.99 -10.92 -6.58
N SER A 141 3.21 -10.43 -5.64
CA SER A 141 3.54 -9.19 -4.93
C SER A 141 4.78 -9.37 -4.02
N ALA A 142 4.94 -10.54 -3.41
CA ALA A 142 6.17 -10.91 -2.69
C ALA A 142 7.39 -10.99 -3.64
N TRP A 143 7.22 -11.59 -4.83
CA TRP A 143 8.25 -11.60 -5.88
C TRP A 143 8.60 -10.17 -6.34
N ASN A 144 7.61 -9.32 -6.57
CA ASN A 144 7.79 -7.93 -6.97
C ASN A 144 8.56 -7.09 -5.95
N ALA A 145 8.46 -7.42 -4.65
CA ALA A 145 9.28 -6.81 -3.61
C ALA A 145 10.74 -7.28 -3.68
N TYR A 146 10.97 -8.57 -3.97
CA TYR A 146 12.31 -9.11 -4.23
C TYR A 146 12.97 -8.45 -5.45
N LEU A 147 12.22 -8.17 -6.51
CA LEU A 147 12.73 -7.44 -7.69
C LEU A 147 13.20 -6.01 -7.35
N VAL A 148 12.80 -5.47 -6.20
CA VAL A 148 13.21 -4.15 -5.72
C VAL A 148 14.43 -4.28 -4.82
N ASP A 149 14.37 -4.99 -3.70
CA ASP A 149 15.48 -4.98 -2.75
C ASP A 149 16.48 -6.13 -2.89
N GLY A 150 16.13 -7.18 -3.63
CA GLY A 150 16.99 -8.31 -3.92
C GLY A 150 17.18 -9.31 -2.78
N VAL A 151 16.37 -9.27 -1.72
CA VAL A 151 16.58 -10.17 -0.57
C VAL A 151 15.79 -11.46 -0.69
N GLN A 152 16.46 -12.50 -1.18
CA GLN A 152 15.86 -13.83 -1.43
C GLN A 152 15.30 -14.49 -0.16
N SER A 153 15.98 -14.33 0.98
CA SER A 153 15.60 -15.02 2.22
C SER A 153 14.21 -14.64 2.74
N ASP A 154 13.66 -13.50 2.30
CA ASP A 154 12.33 -13.04 2.71
C ASP A 154 11.18 -13.83 2.09
N LEU A 155 11.42 -14.54 0.98
CA LEU A 155 10.37 -15.24 0.24
C LEU A 155 10.69 -16.72 -0.01
N THR A 156 11.96 -17.11 -0.08
CA THR A 156 12.32 -18.51 -0.38
C THR A 156 11.83 -19.49 0.69
N GLY A 157 11.74 -19.05 1.94
CA GLY A 157 11.18 -19.87 3.04
C GLY A 157 9.67 -20.08 2.95
N LEU A 158 8.97 -19.30 2.14
CA LEU A 158 7.51 -19.35 1.96
C LEU A 158 7.08 -20.21 0.77
N LEU A 159 8.03 -20.73 -0.01
CA LEU A 159 7.75 -21.44 -1.27
C LEU A 159 6.77 -22.61 -1.09
N ASP A 160 6.88 -23.38 -0.01
CA ASP A 160 5.98 -24.51 0.23
C ASP A 160 4.58 -24.02 0.62
N SER A 161 4.45 -22.95 1.43
CA SER A 161 3.16 -22.32 1.74
C SER A 161 2.49 -21.72 0.50
N MET A 162 3.27 -21.10 -0.39
CA MET A 162 2.78 -20.57 -1.67
C MET A 162 2.22 -21.69 -2.56
N GLN A 163 2.94 -22.82 -2.66
CA GLN A 163 2.46 -23.99 -3.41
C GLN A 163 1.18 -24.56 -2.81
N ASN A 164 1.13 -24.70 -1.48
CA ASN A 164 -0.06 -25.20 -0.77
C ASN A 164 -1.29 -24.33 -1.05
N LEU A 165 -1.15 -23.00 -0.92
CA LEU A 165 -2.25 -22.07 -1.19
C LEU A 165 -2.71 -22.14 -2.65
N TYR A 166 -1.76 -22.15 -3.60
CA TYR A 166 -2.07 -22.27 -5.02
C TYR A 166 -2.80 -23.56 -5.34
N ASN A 167 -2.28 -24.70 -4.86
CA ASN A 167 -2.89 -26.01 -5.10
C ASN A 167 -4.28 -26.08 -4.46
N HIS A 168 -4.49 -25.45 -3.29
CA HIS A 168 -5.82 -25.41 -2.69
C HIS A 168 -6.82 -24.62 -3.55
N TRP A 169 -6.43 -23.46 -4.12
CA TRP A 169 -7.25 -22.77 -5.13
C TRP A 169 -7.54 -23.66 -6.33
N GLN A 170 -6.54 -24.41 -6.82
CA GLN A 170 -6.72 -25.30 -7.96
C GLN A 170 -7.63 -26.49 -7.64
N ASP A 171 -7.58 -27.02 -6.43
CA ASP A 171 -8.41 -28.16 -6.03
C ASP A 171 -9.87 -27.79 -5.85
N THR A 172 -10.17 -26.54 -5.47
CA THR A 172 -11.55 -26.14 -5.11
C THR A 172 -12.21 -25.10 -6.02
N GLN A 173 -11.46 -24.36 -6.85
CA GLN A 173 -11.97 -23.29 -7.72
C GLN A 173 -11.35 -23.31 -9.14
N TYR A 174 -11.18 -24.49 -9.72
CA TYR A 174 -10.65 -24.67 -11.08
C TYR A 174 -11.49 -25.65 -11.88
N ASP A 175 -11.91 -25.25 -13.08
CA ASP A 175 -12.58 -26.15 -14.02
C ASP A 175 -11.53 -26.73 -14.97
N SER A 176 -11.15 -28.00 -14.76
CA SER A 176 -10.15 -28.67 -15.61
C SER A 176 -10.61 -28.87 -17.06
N SER A 177 -11.92 -28.85 -17.34
CA SER A 177 -12.44 -28.97 -18.71
C SER A 177 -12.27 -27.69 -19.52
N LYS A 178 -12.17 -26.55 -18.84
CA LYS A 178 -11.90 -25.22 -19.43
C LYS A 178 -10.46 -24.78 -19.21
N GLY A 179 -9.79 -25.36 -18.22
CA GLY A 179 -8.47 -24.98 -17.77
C GLY A 179 -8.42 -23.57 -17.19
N LEU A 180 -9.49 -23.14 -16.50
CA LEU A 180 -9.66 -21.79 -15.95
C LEU A 180 -10.17 -21.86 -14.51
N PHE A 181 -9.75 -20.89 -13.70
CA PHE A 181 -10.28 -20.62 -12.37
C PHE A 181 -11.60 -19.86 -12.45
N TYR A 182 -12.45 -20.05 -11.44
CA TYR A 182 -13.75 -19.38 -11.33
C TYR A 182 -14.04 -18.92 -9.90
N VAL A 183 -14.75 -17.81 -9.77
CA VAL A 183 -15.18 -17.24 -8.48
C VAL A 183 -16.45 -16.44 -8.65
N GLU A 184 -17.17 -16.22 -7.55
CA GLU A 184 -18.19 -15.17 -7.50
C GLU A 184 -17.53 -13.78 -7.45
N PRO A 185 -18.13 -12.75 -8.06
CA PRO A 185 -17.56 -11.40 -8.06
C PRO A 185 -17.28 -10.82 -6.68
N ILE A 186 -18.06 -11.18 -5.65
CA ILE A 186 -17.81 -10.76 -4.27
C ILE A 186 -16.50 -11.35 -3.71
N ALA A 187 -16.14 -12.57 -4.10
CA ALA A 187 -14.85 -13.18 -3.74
C ALA A 187 -13.67 -12.59 -4.55
N ASP A 188 -13.92 -11.70 -5.51
CA ASP A 188 -12.92 -10.84 -6.14
C ASP A 188 -12.88 -9.42 -5.51
N GLY A 189 -13.69 -9.16 -4.48
CA GLY A 189 -13.87 -7.82 -3.92
C GLY A 189 -14.66 -6.89 -4.86
N THR A 190 -15.50 -7.45 -5.73
CA THR A 190 -16.20 -6.74 -6.82
C THR A 190 -17.69 -7.10 -6.91
N GLU A 191 -18.44 -6.98 -5.82
CA GLU A 191 -19.90 -7.25 -5.85
C GLU A 191 -20.68 -6.32 -6.79
N TYR A 192 -21.85 -6.76 -7.25
CA TYR A 192 -22.68 -6.04 -8.23
C TYR A 192 -21.98 -5.79 -9.59
N THR A 193 -21.25 -6.77 -10.11
CA THR A 193 -20.78 -6.75 -11.51
C THR A 193 -21.90 -7.14 -12.46
N ILE A 194 -21.67 -7.04 -13.77
CA ILE A 194 -22.61 -7.54 -14.78
C ILE A 194 -22.93 -9.01 -14.52
N ALA A 195 -21.92 -9.82 -14.16
CA ALA A 195 -22.07 -11.26 -13.93
C ALA A 195 -23.07 -11.57 -12.80
N SER A 196 -22.91 -10.96 -11.62
CA SER A 196 -23.81 -11.23 -10.48
C SER A 196 -25.20 -10.63 -10.69
N ILE A 197 -25.29 -9.46 -11.33
CA ILE A 197 -26.56 -8.81 -11.60
C ILE A 197 -27.40 -9.60 -12.63
N ASP A 198 -26.79 -10.01 -13.73
CA ASP A 198 -27.51 -10.76 -14.76
C ASP A 198 -27.89 -12.17 -14.31
N ALA A 199 -27.04 -12.81 -13.50
CA ALA A 199 -27.34 -14.11 -12.90
C ALA A 199 -28.62 -14.09 -12.04
N SER A 200 -28.95 -12.93 -11.44
CA SER A 200 -30.17 -12.69 -10.66
C SER A 200 -31.36 -12.16 -11.49
N CYS A 201 -31.24 -12.13 -12.82
CA CYS A 201 -32.21 -11.48 -13.71
C CYS A 201 -32.38 -9.96 -13.42
N GLY A 202 -31.33 -9.29 -12.93
CA GLY A 202 -31.34 -7.86 -12.65
C GLY A 202 -31.93 -7.46 -11.29
N SER A 203 -32.31 -8.42 -10.44
CA SER A 203 -33.02 -8.19 -9.18
C SER A 203 -32.11 -7.88 -7.99
N ASP A 204 -30.90 -8.42 -7.98
CA ASP A 204 -29.84 -8.22 -6.99
C ASP A 204 -28.47 -8.32 -7.69
N GLY A 205 -27.36 -8.18 -6.97
CA GLY A 205 -26.02 -8.48 -7.46
C GLY A 205 -24.98 -8.67 -6.36
N PHE A 206 -25.38 -8.76 -5.09
CA PHE A 206 -24.44 -8.91 -3.98
C PHE A 206 -23.71 -10.26 -3.99
N THR A 207 -24.44 -11.33 -4.33
CA THR A 207 -23.93 -12.71 -4.40
C THR A 207 -24.29 -13.35 -5.74
N GLY A 208 -23.74 -14.52 -6.02
CA GLY A 208 -24.00 -15.27 -7.25
C GLY A 208 -23.20 -14.75 -8.44
N GLY A 209 -23.55 -15.23 -9.64
CA GLY A 209 -22.83 -14.89 -10.87
C GLY A 209 -21.41 -15.42 -10.91
N THR A 210 -21.14 -16.59 -10.30
CA THR A 210 -19.86 -17.28 -10.41
C THR A 210 -19.40 -17.33 -11.87
N ALA A 211 -18.19 -16.87 -12.14
CA ALA A 211 -17.69 -16.69 -13.49
C ALA A 211 -16.20 -17.04 -13.61
N PHE A 212 -15.79 -17.41 -14.82
CA PHE A 212 -14.40 -17.42 -15.26
C PHE A 212 -13.98 -15.98 -15.55
N ARG A 213 -13.38 -15.32 -14.56
CA ARG A 213 -13.05 -13.88 -14.62
C ARG A 213 -11.60 -13.65 -15.07
N PRO A 214 -11.30 -12.60 -15.85
CA PRO A 214 -9.93 -12.20 -16.17
C PRO A 214 -9.07 -11.94 -14.92
N SER A 215 -9.65 -11.45 -13.83
CA SER A 215 -9.01 -11.23 -12.51
C SER A 215 -8.35 -12.50 -11.98
N ILE A 216 -9.12 -13.44 -11.42
CA ILE A 216 -8.54 -14.58 -10.70
C ILE A 216 -7.63 -15.43 -11.59
N ASN A 217 -7.95 -15.58 -12.88
CA ASN A 217 -7.09 -16.31 -13.80
C ASN A 217 -5.74 -15.60 -13.98
N THR A 218 -5.74 -14.27 -14.11
CA THR A 218 -4.49 -13.50 -14.17
C THR A 218 -3.73 -13.52 -12.84
N TYR A 219 -4.44 -13.48 -11.72
CA TYR A 219 -3.81 -13.55 -10.40
C TYR A 219 -3.11 -14.90 -10.19
N GLN A 220 -3.77 -16.00 -10.55
CA GLN A 220 -3.16 -17.34 -10.50
C GLN A 220 -2.03 -17.50 -11.52
N TYR A 221 -2.13 -16.92 -12.71
CA TYR A 221 -0.99 -16.83 -13.64
C TYR A 221 0.22 -16.15 -12.97
N GLY A 222 0.02 -14.98 -12.36
CA GLY A 222 1.08 -14.26 -11.66
C GLY A 222 1.67 -15.03 -10.50
N ASN A 223 0.82 -15.65 -9.67
CA ASN A 223 1.27 -16.48 -8.55
C ASN A 223 2.06 -17.71 -9.03
N ALA A 224 1.64 -18.36 -10.11
CA ALA A 224 2.38 -19.48 -10.69
C ALA A 224 3.75 -19.05 -11.23
N ARG A 225 3.83 -17.92 -11.94
CA ARG A 225 5.11 -17.35 -12.40
C ARG A 225 6.03 -17.02 -11.23
N ALA A 226 5.49 -16.45 -10.15
CA ALA A 226 6.26 -16.13 -8.95
C ALA A 226 6.80 -17.41 -8.29
N ILE A 227 5.96 -18.42 -8.07
CA ILE A 227 6.38 -19.71 -7.50
C ILE A 227 7.48 -20.34 -8.35
N ALA A 228 7.34 -20.32 -9.68
CA ALA A 228 8.36 -20.86 -10.58
C ALA A 228 9.70 -20.12 -10.43
N ASN A 229 9.68 -18.79 -10.46
CA ASN A 229 10.89 -17.98 -10.30
C ASN A 229 11.55 -18.20 -8.92
N ILE A 230 10.76 -18.33 -7.85
CA ILE A 230 11.27 -18.59 -6.49
C ILE A 230 11.89 -19.99 -6.40
N ALA A 231 11.26 -20.98 -7.03
CA ALA A 231 11.78 -22.34 -7.11
C ALA A 231 13.14 -22.38 -7.83
N GLU A 232 13.33 -21.58 -8.88
CA GLU A 232 14.63 -21.41 -9.56
C GLU A 232 15.70 -20.85 -8.61
N LEU A 233 15.37 -19.85 -7.78
CA LEU A 233 16.32 -19.28 -6.81
C LEU A 233 16.87 -20.32 -5.82
N VAL A 234 16.07 -21.34 -5.47
CA VAL A 234 16.46 -22.40 -4.54
C VAL A 234 16.83 -23.73 -5.22
N GLY A 235 16.97 -23.73 -6.55
CA GLY A 235 17.39 -24.91 -7.31
C GLY A 235 16.36 -26.03 -7.44
N LYS A 236 15.06 -25.76 -7.20
CA LYS A 236 13.95 -26.71 -7.40
C LYS A 236 13.43 -26.65 -8.85
N ALA A 237 14.24 -27.15 -9.79
CA ALA A 237 13.96 -27.04 -11.23
C ALA A 237 12.68 -27.76 -11.70
N ASP A 238 12.29 -28.85 -11.03
CA ASP A 238 11.06 -29.58 -11.28
C ASP A 238 9.81 -28.76 -10.91
N VAL A 239 9.83 -28.11 -9.75
CA VAL A 239 8.76 -27.19 -9.31
C VAL A 239 8.68 -25.99 -10.25
N ALA A 240 9.83 -25.42 -10.64
CA ALA A 240 9.88 -24.33 -11.60
C ALA A 240 9.24 -24.72 -12.95
N ALA A 241 9.58 -25.89 -13.48
CA ALA A 241 9.02 -26.38 -14.73
C ALA A 241 7.50 -26.62 -14.65
N ASP A 242 7.01 -27.22 -13.56
CA ASP A 242 5.58 -27.44 -13.34
C ASP A 242 4.80 -26.12 -13.30
N TYR A 243 5.21 -25.18 -12.45
CA TYR A 243 4.49 -23.91 -12.30
C TYR A 243 4.60 -23.01 -13.54
N ASN A 244 5.71 -23.04 -14.27
CA ASN A 244 5.80 -22.40 -15.59
C ASN A 244 4.79 -23.02 -16.57
N ALA A 245 4.67 -24.36 -16.62
CA ALA A 245 3.70 -25.01 -17.50
C ALA A 245 2.25 -24.66 -17.13
N ARG A 246 1.93 -24.57 -15.82
CA ARG A 246 0.61 -24.12 -15.34
C ARG A 246 0.32 -22.68 -15.74
N ALA A 247 1.28 -21.78 -15.58
CA ALA A 247 1.14 -20.38 -16.01
C ALA A 247 0.90 -20.28 -17.52
N GLU A 248 1.68 -20.98 -18.35
CA GLU A 248 1.48 -20.99 -19.80
C GLU A 248 0.11 -21.56 -20.21
N ALA A 249 -0.38 -22.58 -19.52
CA ALA A 249 -1.73 -23.11 -19.74
C ALA A 249 -2.82 -22.07 -19.44
N ILE A 250 -2.71 -21.37 -18.31
CA ILE A 250 -3.64 -20.28 -17.95
C ILE A 250 -3.59 -19.17 -18.99
N LYS A 251 -2.38 -18.69 -19.35
CA LYS A 251 -2.19 -17.65 -20.37
C LYS A 251 -2.90 -18.02 -21.67
N LYS A 252 -2.68 -19.24 -22.18
CA LYS A 252 -3.35 -19.74 -23.38
C LYS A 252 -4.87 -19.74 -23.25
N ASN A 253 -5.41 -20.20 -22.12
CA ASN A 253 -6.86 -20.30 -21.93
C ASN A 253 -7.51 -18.92 -21.75
N VAL A 254 -6.89 -17.99 -21.02
CA VAL A 254 -7.36 -16.61 -20.91
C VAL A 254 -7.43 -15.94 -22.29
N GLN A 255 -6.35 -16.03 -23.07
CA GLN A 255 -6.30 -15.45 -24.42
C GLN A 255 -7.32 -16.06 -25.39
N SER A 256 -7.51 -17.37 -25.34
CA SER A 256 -8.39 -18.08 -26.29
C SER A 256 -9.87 -18.05 -25.90
N SER A 257 -10.17 -17.99 -24.60
CA SER A 257 -11.52 -18.18 -24.09
C SER A 257 -12.13 -16.91 -23.52
N LEU A 258 -11.34 -16.03 -22.90
CA LEU A 258 -11.84 -14.79 -22.30
C LEU A 258 -11.68 -13.58 -23.22
N TRP A 259 -10.82 -13.62 -24.23
CA TRP A 259 -10.85 -12.60 -25.28
C TRP A 259 -12.13 -12.69 -26.11
N ASN A 260 -12.87 -11.59 -26.19
CA ASN A 260 -14.07 -11.48 -27.00
C ASN A 260 -13.81 -10.57 -28.20
N SER A 261 -13.86 -11.12 -29.42
CA SER A 261 -13.56 -10.35 -30.65
C SER A 261 -14.64 -9.34 -31.04
N THR A 262 -15.86 -9.45 -30.51
CA THR A 262 -16.93 -8.48 -30.76
C THR A 262 -16.79 -7.28 -29.83
N PHE A 263 -16.46 -7.53 -28.57
CA PHE A 263 -16.17 -6.48 -27.60
C PHE A 263 -14.73 -5.95 -27.71
N GLU A 264 -13.83 -6.64 -28.41
CA GLU A 264 -12.39 -6.33 -28.48
C GLU A 264 -11.78 -6.14 -27.07
N HIS A 265 -12.15 -7.04 -26.15
CA HIS A 265 -11.79 -6.93 -24.74
C HIS A 265 -11.75 -8.31 -24.07
N PHE A 266 -11.08 -8.44 -22.94
CA PHE A 266 -11.21 -9.62 -22.08
C PHE A 266 -12.50 -9.54 -21.26
N ILE A 267 -13.34 -10.56 -21.38
CA ILE A 267 -14.70 -10.60 -20.85
C ILE A 267 -14.90 -11.90 -20.07
N ASP A 268 -15.59 -11.79 -18.93
CA ASP A 268 -15.99 -12.92 -18.12
C ASP A 268 -16.89 -13.91 -18.87
N ARG A 269 -16.83 -15.18 -18.47
CA ARG A 269 -17.82 -16.18 -18.87
C ARG A 269 -18.49 -16.80 -17.66
N TYR A 270 -19.78 -17.09 -17.73
CA TYR A 270 -20.50 -17.71 -16.63
C TYR A 270 -19.99 -19.14 -16.32
N TYR A 271 -19.79 -19.46 -15.05
CA TYR A 271 -19.44 -20.81 -14.56
C TYR A 271 -20.68 -21.68 -14.29
N ALA A 272 -21.85 -21.08 -14.10
CA ALA A 272 -23.09 -21.81 -13.90
C ALA A 272 -24.23 -21.16 -14.71
N SER A 273 -25.17 -21.98 -15.16
CA SER A 273 -26.43 -21.47 -15.73
C SER A 273 -27.39 -21.05 -14.61
N THR A 274 -28.08 -19.95 -14.80
CA THR A 274 -29.25 -19.55 -14.01
C THR A 274 -30.49 -19.47 -14.91
N GLN A 275 -31.59 -18.91 -14.42
CA GLN A 275 -32.74 -18.60 -15.27
C GLN A 275 -32.40 -17.57 -16.37
N CYS A 276 -31.41 -16.71 -16.14
CA CYS A 276 -31.11 -15.54 -16.99
C CYS A 276 -29.67 -15.49 -17.50
N SER A 277 -28.87 -16.50 -17.18
CA SER A 277 -27.49 -16.65 -17.66
C SER A 277 -27.23 -18.11 -18.04
N THR A 278 -26.38 -18.33 -19.03
CA THR A 278 -26.05 -19.67 -19.52
C THR A 278 -24.58 -19.95 -19.24
N TYR A 279 -24.27 -21.13 -18.72
CA TYR A 279 -22.89 -21.60 -18.60
C TYR A 279 -22.09 -21.36 -19.88
N TRP A 280 -20.87 -20.88 -19.71
CA TRP A 280 -19.90 -20.59 -20.76
C TRP A 280 -20.23 -19.39 -21.65
N ASP A 281 -21.43 -18.81 -21.62
CA ASP A 281 -21.69 -17.58 -22.34
C ASP A 281 -20.89 -16.42 -21.74
N PHE A 282 -20.50 -15.47 -22.59
CA PHE A 282 -19.89 -14.22 -22.14
C PHE A 282 -20.92 -13.37 -21.40
N ILE A 283 -20.46 -12.61 -20.40
CA ILE A 283 -21.25 -11.49 -19.88
C ILE A 283 -21.45 -10.45 -20.99
N ARG A 284 -22.53 -9.68 -20.92
CA ARG A 284 -22.97 -8.80 -22.00
C ARG A 284 -22.38 -7.38 -21.98
N GLY A 285 -21.17 -7.20 -21.45
CA GLY A 285 -20.51 -5.90 -21.46
C GLY A 285 -19.05 -5.93 -21.00
N ARG A 286 -18.32 -4.86 -21.31
CA ARG A 286 -16.94 -4.64 -20.87
C ARG A 286 -16.89 -4.15 -19.44
N GLU A 287 -15.94 -4.69 -18.68
CA GLU A 287 -15.61 -4.25 -17.33
C GLU A 287 -14.10 -3.95 -17.25
N LEU A 288 -13.67 -3.04 -16.36
CA LEU A 288 -12.24 -2.70 -16.21
C LEU A 288 -11.38 -3.89 -15.82
N VAL A 289 -11.96 -4.91 -15.19
CA VAL A 289 -11.26 -6.17 -14.85
C VAL A 289 -10.59 -6.81 -16.07
N GLY A 290 -11.12 -6.57 -17.28
CA GLY A 290 -10.51 -7.05 -18.52
C GLY A 290 -9.13 -6.45 -18.84
N TYR A 291 -8.69 -5.40 -18.15
CA TYR A 291 -7.31 -4.88 -18.26
C TYR A 291 -6.32 -5.54 -17.29
N VAL A 292 -6.80 -6.27 -16.28
CA VAL A 292 -5.94 -6.95 -15.29
C VAL A 292 -4.89 -7.88 -15.95
N PRO A 293 -5.18 -8.63 -17.04
CA PRO A 293 -4.17 -9.43 -17.75
C PRO A 293 -2.83 -8.70 -18.01
N TRP A 294 -2.88 -7.43 -18.43
CA TRP A 294 -1.66 -6.66 -18.73
C TRP A 294 -0.93 -6.16 -17.48
N LEU A 295 -1.60 -6.03 -16.33
CA LEU A 295 -0.94 -5.71 -15.06
C LEU A 295 0.10 -6.78 -14.68
N HIS A 296 -0.15 -8.03 -15.07
CA HIS A 296 0.71 -9.18 -14.77
C HIS A 296 1.53 -9.63 -15.99
N ASN A 297 1.53 -8.86 -17.08
CA ASN A 297 2.20 -9.19 -18.35
C ASN A 297 1.73 -10.53 -18.96
N LEU A 298 0.45 -10.87 -18.81
CA LEU A 298 -0.10 -12.14 -19.28
C LEU A 298 -0.26 -12.19 -20.81
N PRO A 299 -0.94 -11.22 -21.48
CA PRO A 299 -1.16 -11.32 -22.92
C PRO A 299 0.14 -11.36 -23.71
N ASP A 300 0.11 -11.97 -24.88
CA ASP A 300 1.14 -11.82 -25.91
C ASP A 300 1.15 -10.40 -26.45
N ASP A 301 2.33 -9.91 -26.83
CA ASP A 301 2.47 -8.65 -27.57
C ASP A 301 1.98 -8.85 -29.01
N ASP A 302 0.68 -8.68 -29.19
CA ASP A 302 -0.06 -8.83 -30.44
C ASP A 302 -0.97 -7.61 -30.65
N THR A 303 -1.02 -7.13 -31.89
CA THR A 303 -1.81 -5.95 -32.28
C THR A 303 -3.31 -6.21 -32.18
N VAL A 304 -3.76 -7.48 -32.18
CA VAL A 304 -5.17 -7.84 -31.98
C VAL A 304 -5.74 -7.31 -30.66
N TYR A 305 -4.89 -7.11 -29.65
CA TYR A 305 -5.30 -6.64 -28.33
C TYR A 305 -5.25 -5.12 -28.18
N ALA A 306 -4.68 -4.38 -29.14
CA ALA A 306 -4.56 -2.93 -29.08
C ALA A 306 -5.91 -2.17 -29.04
N PRO A 307 -6.97 -2.59 -29.76
CA PRO A 307 -8.24 -1.87 -29.76
C PRO A 307 -8.91 -1.76 -28.38
N ALA A 308 -8.67 -2.72 -27.48
CA ALA A 308 -9.21 -2.69 -26.12
C ALA A 308 -8.93 -1.35 -25.43
N TRP A 309 -7.70 -0.86 -25.55
CA TRP A 309 -7.23 0.35 -24.87
C TRP A 309 -7.92 1.64 -25.32
N ALA A 310 -8.48 1.68 -26.53
CA ALA A 310 -9.24 2.83 -26.98
C ALA A 310 -10.53 3.02 -26.15
N HIS A 311 -11.09 1.94 -25.60
CA HIS A 311 -12.31 2.00 -24.78
C HIS A 311 -12.09 2.68 -23.43
N LEU A 312 -10.84 2.68 -22.94
CA LEU A 312 -10.47 3.22 -21.64
C LEU A 312 -10.70 4.73 -21.52
N ILE A 313 -10.44 5.44 -22.61
CA ILE A 313 -10.52 6.92 -22.69
C ILE A 313 -11.76 7.41 -23.43
N ASP A 314 -12.56 6.49 -23.99
CA ASP A 314 -13.77 6.80 -24.71
C ASP A 314 -14.90 7.20 -23.72
N PRO A 315 -15.44 8.44 -23.83
CA PRO A 315 -16.43 8.95 -22.90
C PRO A 315 -17.77 8.21 -22.91
N GLU A 316 -18.08 7.51 -24.01
CA GLU A 316 -19.28 6.69 -24.16
C GLU A 316 -19.10 5.27 -23.60
N LYS A 317 -17.86 4.89 -23.26
CA LYS A 317 -17.47 3.58 -22.73
C LYS A 317 -16.92 3.71 -21.31
N LEU A 318 -15.66 3.31 -21.08
CA LEU A 318 -15.07 3.22 -19.74
C LEU A 318 -14.49 4.58 -19.25
N GLY A 319 -14.34 5.56 -20.14
CA GLY A 319 -13.77 6.87 -19.82
C GLY A 319 -14.75 7.81 -19.10
N GLY A 320 -14.71 7.90 -17.77
CA GLY A 320 -15.47 8.90 -17.02
C GLY A 320 -14.75 10.24 -16.89
N LEU A 321 -15.51 11.30 -16.61
CA LEU A 321 -14.98 12.66 -16.47
C LEU A 321 -14.10 12.82 -15.22
N TYR A 322 -14.40 12.09 -14.15
CA TYR A 322 -13.69 12.13 -12.87
C TYR A 322 -13.06 10.78 -12.47
N GLY A 323 -13.07 9.78 -13.35
CA GLY A 323 -12.45 8.48 -13.09
C GLY A 323 -12.90 7.43 -14.11
N MET A 324 -12.18 6.32 -14.19
CA MET A 324 -12.54 5.19 -15.06
C MET A 324 -13.74 4.44 -14.47
N ARG A 325 -14.74 4.12 -15.30
CA ARG A 325 -15.95 3.39 -14.91
C ARG A 325 -15.68 1.91 -14.82
N THR A 326 -16.10 1.23 -13.74
CA THR A 326 -15.95 -0.23 -13.63
C THR A 326 -16.65 -0.99 -14.76
N ASN A 327 -17.75 -0.46 -15.32
CA ASN A 327 -18.39 -0.96 -16.54
C ASN A 327 -19.06 0.18 -17.36
N GLU A 328 -19.55 -0.15 -18.57
CA GLU A 328 -20.00 0.86 -19.54
C GLU A 328 -21.43 1.39 -19.28
N PRO A 329 -21.70 2.69 -19.58
CA PRO A 329 -23.04 3.28 -19.49
C PRO A 329 -24.13 2.60 -20.34
N SER A 330 -23.75 1.84 -21.35
CA SER A 330 -24.69 1.07 -22.19
C SER A 330 -25.28 -0.14 -21.47
N TYR A 331 -24.74 -0.53 -20.31
CA TYR A 331 -25.31 -1.60 -19.50
C TYR A 331 -26.62 -1.15 -18.84
N GLU A 332 -27.66 -1.96 -18.96
CA GLU A 332 -29.03 -1.65 -18.48
C GLU A 332 -29.09 -1.29 -16.98
N TYR A 333 -28.20 -1.86 -16.17
CA TYR A 333 -28.13 -1.60 -14.72
C TYR A 333 -26.93 -0.73 -14.32
N TYR A 334 -26.36 0.02 -15.26
CA TYR A 334 -25.29 0.97 -14.98
C TYR A 334 -25.69 1.95 -13.87
N MET A 335 -24.86 2.06 -12.82
CA MET A 335 -25.07 2.90 -11.64
C MET A 335 -26.39 2.66 -10.88
N LYS A 336 -27.08 1.54 -11.11
CA LYS A 336 -28.28 1.17 -10.35
C LYS A 336 -27.90 0.85 -8.92
N GLN A 337 -28.59 1.46 -7.94
CA GLN A 337 -28.36 1.20 -6.51
C GLN A 337 -29.28 0.11 -5.98
N TYR A 338 -28.68 -0.95 -5.44
CA TYR A 338 -29.35 -2.12 -4.86
C TYR A 338 -29.33 -2.11 -3.33
N ARG A 339 -28.28 -1.55 -2.70
CA ARG A 339 -28.06 -1.64 -1.26
C ARG A 339 -27.80 -0.27 -0.61
N TYR A 340 -28.26 -0.11 0.63
CA TYR A 340 -28.14 1.13 1.39
C TYR A 340 -27.86 0.84 2.87
N GLN A 341 -27.05 1.68 3.50
CA GLN A 341 -26.95 1.76 4.96
C GLN A 341 -27.80 2.93 5.44
N GLY A 342 -29.03 2.63 5.89
CA GLY A 342 -30.04 3.66 6.12
C GLY A 342 -30.42 4.32 4.80
N THR A 343 -30.15 5.62 4.66
CA THR A 343 -30.37 6.37 3.42
C THR A 343 -29.10 6.58 2.59
N ALA A 344 -27.93 6.22 3.13
CA ALA A 344 -26.66 6.32 2.43
C ALA A 344 -26.49 5.15 1.46
N ARG A 345 -25.95 5.44 0.27
CA ARG A 345 -25.65 4.41 -0.74
C ARG A 345 -24.49 3.54 -0.24
N GLU A 346 -24.50 2.26 -0.61
CA GLU A 346 -23.38 1.34 -0.35
C GLU A 346 -22.61 0.97 -1.63
N CYS A 347 -21.50 0.26 -1.44
CA CYS A 347 -20.49 -0.10 -2.43
C CYS A 347 -21.07 -1.00 -3.53
N GLN A 348 -20.77 -0.67 -4.79
CA GLN A 348 -21.18 -1.46 -5.96
C GLN A 348 -20.22 -1.28 -7.14
N TRP A 349 -20.11 -2.31 -7.98
CA TRP A 349 -19.16 -2.33 -9.10
C TRP A 349 -19.81 -2.26 -10.49
N ASN A 350 -21.05 -1.75 -10.57
CA ASN A 350 -21.81 -1.61 -11.81
C ASN A 350 -21.70 -0.23 -12.49
N GLY A 351 -20.53 0.42 -12.45
CA GLY A 351 -20.32 1.71 -13.11
C GLY A 351 -19.45 2.75 -12.36
N PRO A 352 -19.40 2.78 -11.02
CA PRO A 352 -18.59 3.75 -10.28
C PRO A 352 -17.11 3.71 -10.66
N ALA A 353 -16.38 4.76 -10.30
CA ALA A 353 -14.93 4.77 -10.35
C ALA A 353 -14.37 4.26 -9.01
N TRP A 354 -13.62 3.16 -9.08
CA TRP A 354 -12.97 2.55 -7.92
C TRP A 354 -11.45 2.78 -7.98
N PRO A 355 -10.82 3.35 -6.93
CA PRO A 355 -9.36 3.44 -6.81
C PRO A 355 -8.65 2.09 -6.99
N TYR A 356 -9.27 1.00 -6.55
CA TYR A 356 -8.78 -0.37 -6.74
C TYR A 356 -8.53 -0.70 -8.22
N GLN A 357 -9.57 -0.66 -9.07
CA GLN A 357 -9.42 -0.95 -10.49
C GLN A 357 -8.67 0.16 -11.23
N THR A 358 -8.81 1.41 -10.79
CA THR A 358 -7.99 2.53 -11.31
C THR A 358 -6.50 2.24 -11.17
N SER A 359 -6.08 1.68 -10.02
CA SER A 359 -4.68 1.28 -9.79
C SER A 359 -4.25 0.16 -10.72
N GLN A 360 -5.10 -0.86 -10.88
CA GLN A 360 -4.81 -1.99 -11.75
C GLN A 360 -4.65 -1.55 -13.20
N VAL A 361 -5.56 -0.72 -13.70
CA VAL A 361 -5.53 -0.27 -15.09
C VAL A 361 -4.38 0.69 -15.37
N LEU A 362 -4.05 1.60 -14.44
CA LEU A 362 -2.86 2.45 -14.58
C LEU A 362 -1.55 1.64 -14.57
N GLY A 363 -1.45 0.62 -13.72
CA GLY A 363 -0.30 -0.30 -13.73
C GLY A 363 -0.22 -1.13 -15.02
N ALA A 364 -1.36 -1.65 -15.48
CA ALA A 364 -1.48 -2.35 -16.75
C ALA A 364 -1.10 -1.47 -17.95
N LEU A 365 -1.56 -0.22 -17.97
CA LEU A 365 -1.20 0.75 -19.00
C LEU A 365 0.30 1.05 -18.98
N ALA A 366 0.89 1.21 -17.79
CA ALA A 366 2.32 1.40 -17.65
C ALA A 366 3.12 0.20 -18.18
N ASN A 367 2.60 -1.02 -18.08
CA ASN A 367 3.20 -2.22 -18.66
C ASN A 367 3.03 -2.29 -20.18
N VAL A 368 1.85 -1.96 -20.73
CA VAL A 368 1.65 -1.97 -22.19
C VAL A 368 2.57 -0.98 -22.89
N LEU A 369 2.72 0.22 -22.33
CA LEU A 369 3.61 1.22 -22.88
C LEU A 369 5.11 0.87 -22.70
N ASP A 370 5.44 -0.16 -21.92
CA ASP A 370 6.81 -0.57 -21.63
C ASP A 370 7.22 -1.89 -22.31
N HIS A 371 6.44 -2.95 -22.10
CA HIS A 371 6.75 -4.33 -22.46
C HIS A 371 6.06 -4.80 -23.75
N TYR A 372 5.10 -4.04 -24.29
CA TYR A 372 4.27 -4.43 -25.44
C TYR A 372 4.50 -3.50 -26.64
N PRO A 373 5.70 -3.49 -27.25
CA PRO A 373 6.03 -2.54 -28.30
C PRO A 373 5.17 -2.66 -29.56
N LYS A 374 4.63 -3.85 -29.91
CA LYS A 374 3.72 -3.97 -31.05
C LYS A 374 2.35 -3.41 -30.71
N THR A 375 1.77 -3.78 -29.57
CA THR A 375 0.50 -3.22 -29.12
C THR A 375 0.59 -1.70 -28.95
N ALA A 376 1.66 -1.18 -28.35
CA ALA A 376 1.87 0.26 -28.17
C ALA A 376 2.09 1.01 -29.50
N ALA A 377 2.68 0.37 -30.52
CA ALA A 377 2.88 0.97 -31.83
C ALA A 377 1.58 1.26 -32.60
N GLU A 378 0.48 0.58 -32.27
CA GLU A 378 -0.86 0.87 -32.81
C GLU A 378 -1.41 2.22 -32.31
N ASN A 379 -0.80 2.80 -31.27
CA ASN A 379 -1.09 4.14 -30.78
C ASN A 379 -2.58 4.38 -30.43
N THR A 380 -3.27 3.33 -29.95
CA THR A 380 -4.64 3.41 -29.41
C THR A 380 -4.69 4.03 -28.02
N ILE A 381 -3.56 4.02 -27.31
CA ILE A 381 -3.35 4.66 -26.01
C ILE A 381 -1.88 5.10 -25.91
N THR A 382 -1.61 6.20 -25.21
CA THR A 382 -0.28 6.83 -25.19
C THR A 382 0.22 7.14 -23.77
N ALA A 383 1.50 7.50 -23.65
CA ALA A 383 2.06 8.02 -22.40
C ALA A 383 1.41 9.34 -21.96
N GLN A 384 0.86 10.13 -22.90
CA GLN A 384 0.05 11.30 -22.56
C GLN A 384 -1.24 10.88 -21.84
N ASP A 385 -1.91 9.84 -22.32
CA ASP A 385 -3.13 9.33 -21.71
C ASP A 385 -2.86 8.76 -20.32
N TYR A 386 -1.73 8.05 -20.14
CA TYR A 386 -1.27 7.63 -18.81
C TYR A 386 -1.16 8.84 -17.86
N MET A 387 -0.50 9.92 -18.27
CA MET A 387 -0.35 11.12 -17.44
C MET A 387 -1.68 11.83 -17.17
N ASN A 388 -2.60 11.84 -18.15
CA ASN A 388 -3.94 12.42 -17.97
C ASN A 388 -4.76 11.61 -16.96
N LEU A 389 -4.73 10.28 -17.04
CA LEU A 389 -5.41 9.38 -16.11
C LEU A 389 -4.78 9.42 -14.71
N LEU A 390 -3.45 9.49 -14.59
CA LEU A 390 -2.77 9.65 -13.31
C LEU A 390 -3.14 10.98 -12.63
N ARG A 391 -3.23 12.08 -13.39
CA ARG A 391 -3.72 13.37 -12.87
C ARG A 391 -5.18 13.32 -12.46
N GLN A 392 -6.04 12.63 -13.23
CA GLN A 392 -7.44 12.43 -12.87
C GLN A 392 -7.55 11.65 -11.56
N TYR A 393 -6.74 10.59 -11.41
CA TYR A 393 -6.71 9.79 -10.18
C TYR A 393 -6.15 10.60 -8.99
N ALA A 394 -5.12 11.42 -9.18
CA ALA A 394 -4.63 12.34 -8.14
C ALA A 394 -5.75 13.28 -7.67
N LYS A 395 -6.56 13.83 -8.60
CA LYS A 395 -7.72 14.67 -8.23
C LYS A 395 -8.79 13.91 -7.46
N LEU A 396 -8.98 12.61 -7.71
CA LEU A 396 -9.97 11.78 -7.03
C LEU A 396 -9.68 11.62 -5.53
N HIS A 397 -8.41 11.77 -5.11
CA HIS A 397 -8.02 11.75 -3.69
C HIS A 397 -8.50 12.99 -2.91
N TYR A 398 -8.94 14.05 -3.59
CA TYR A 398 -9.47 15.25 -2.96
C TYR A 398 -10.97 15.11 -2.75
N ASN A 399 -11.38 14.86 -1.51
CA ASN A 399 -12.78 14.77 -1.14
C ASN A 399 -13.33 16.16 -0.79
N LYS A 400 -14.14 16.71 -1.71
CA LYS A 400 -14.83 18.00 -1.53
C LYS A 400 -15.77 18.03 -0.32
N ASN A 401 -16.30 16.88 0.11
CA ASN A 401 -17.21 16.77 1.25
C ASN A 401 -16.47 16.72 2.60
N ARG A 402 -15.16 16.43 2.58
CA ARG A 402 -14.29 16.33 3.77
C ARG A 402 -13.24 17.44 3.84
N GLY A 403 -13.18 18.32 2.84
CA GLY A 403 -12.37 19.54 2.86
C GLY A 403 -10.88 19.34 2.54
N GLY A 404 -10.49 18.24 1.89
CA GLY A 404 -9.09 17.98 1.56
C GLY A 404 -8.81 16.56 1.04
N LEU A 405 -7.55 16.13 1.17
CA LEU A 405 -7.12 14.78 0.82
C LEU A 405 -7.76 13.75 1.75
N ASN A 406 -8.63 12.93 1.18
CA ASN A 406 -9.30 11.82 1.83
C ASN A 406 -9.78 10.89 0.71
N ILE A 407 -9.05 9.81 0.48
CA ILE A 407 -9.41 8.77 -0.47
C ILE A 407 -10.48 7.88 0.19
N GLU A 408 -11.54 7.60 -0.54
CA GLU A 408 -12.71 6.84 -0.12
C GLU A 408 -12.83 5.55 -0.96
N GLU A 409 -13.85 4.73 -0.68
CA GLU A 409 -14.11 3.46 -1.37
C GLU A 409 -14.33 3.64 -2.87
N ASP A 410 -15.33 4.43 -3.26
CA ASP A 410 -15.75 4.60 -4.65
C ASP A 410 -16.36 5.97 -4.95
N TYR A 411 -16.43 6.30 -6.24
CA TYR A 411 -16.77 7.63 -6.71
C TYR A 411 -17.71 7.60 -7.91
N ASP A 412 -18.61 8.58 -7.97
CA ASP A 412 -19.41 8.82 -9.16
C ASP A 412 -18.49 9.36 -10.28
N SER A 413 -18.34 8.59 -11.35
CA SER A 413 -17.42 8.89 -12.47
C SER A 413 -17.80 10.14 -13.26
N ALA A 414 -19.02 10.66 -13.10
CA ALA A 414 -19.52 11.87 -13.77
C ALA A 414 -19.34 13.14 -12.91
N THR A 415 -19.29 13.02 -11.58
CA THR A 415 -19.25 14.17 -10.66
C THR A 415 -18.05 14.21 -9.71
N GLY A 416 -17.29 13.11 -9.61
CA GLY A 416 -16.19 12.93 -8.67
C GLY A 416 -16.59 12.95 -7.20
N ALA A 417 -17.90 12.82 -6.89
CA ALA A 417 -18.37 12.71 -5.52
C ALA A 417 -18.18 11.28 -5.00
N PRO A 418 -17.75 11.08 -3.74
CA PRO A 418 -17.75 9.76 -3.14
C PRO A 418 -19.19 9.20 -3.07
N ILE A 419 -19.38 7.91 -3.34
CA ILE A 419 -20.72 7.28 -3.33
C ILE A 419 -21.04 6.71 -1.96
N VAL A 420 -20.18 5.82 -1.43
CA VAL A 420 -20.38 5.28 -0.07
C VAL A 420 -20.26 6.43 0.93
N GLY A 421 -19.11 7.11 0.97
CA GLY A 421 -18.89 8.30 1.78
C GLY A 421 -19.23 8.14 3.27
N LEU A 422 -19.19 6.90 3.77
CA LEU A 422 -19.41 6.55 5.17
C LEU A 422 -18.11 6.76 5.96
N ASP A 423 -18.18 6.76 7.29
CA ASP A 423 -16.99 6.97 8.12
C ASP A 423 -15.93 5.88 7.93
N ARG A 424 -16.36 4.62 7.72
CA ARG A 424 -15.44 3.51 7.39
C ARG A 424 -14.62 3.78 6.12
N SER A 425 -15.14 4.56 5.18
CA SER A 425 -14.52 4.79 3.88
C SER A 425 -13.33 5.74 3.96
N SER A 426 -13.16 6.51 5.04
CA SER A 426 -12.14 7.56 5.05
C SER A 426 -10.71 7.00 5.13
N HIS A 427 -9.83 7.57 4.30
CA HIS A 427 -8.43 7.19 4.16
C HIS A 427 -8.23 5.72 3.72
N TYR A 428 -9.17 5.17 2.96
CA TYR A 428 -9.21 3.76 2.58
C TYR A 428 -7.95 3.26 1.84
N PHE A 429 -7.37 2.15 2.31
CA PHE A 429 -6.16 1.58 1.72
C PHE A 429 -6.47 0.35 0.88
N HIS A 430 -7.19 0.56 -0.21
CA HIS A 430 -7.61 -0.51 -1.14
C HIS A 430 -7.12 -0.26 -2.58
N SER A 431 -5.98 0.42 -2.72
CA SER A 431 -5.45 0.89 -4.01
C SER A 431 -3.97 1.26 -3.92
N SER A 432 -3.30 1.52 -5.03
CA SER A 432 -1.90 1.98 -5.10
C SER A 432 -1.79 3.35 -5.79
N PHE A 433 -0.84 4.19 -5.38
CA PHE A 433 -0.53 5.45 -6.07
C PHE A 433 0.97 5.72 -6.07
N VAL A 434 1.65 5.49 -4.94
CA VAL A 434 3.11 5.61 -4.86
C VAL A 434 3.75 4.67 -5.88
N ASP A 435 3.27 3.43 -5.96
CA ASP A 435 3.80 2.45 -6.90
C ASP A 435 3.66 2.90 -8.36
N LEU A 436 2.52 3.52 -8.71
CA LEU A 436 2.27 4.05 -10.06
C LEU A 436 3.20 5.22 -10.39
N VAL A 437 3.44 6.12 -9.44
CA VAL A 437 4.40 7.22 -9.62
C VAL A 437 5.81 6.67 -9.83
N VAL A 438 6.23 5.70 -9.03
CA VAL A 438 7.59 5.14 -9.10
C VAL A 438 7.80 4.31 -10.37
N THR A 439 6.84 3.46 -10.73
CA THR A 439 7.01 2.51 -11.85
C THR A 439 6.56 3.04 -13.20
N GLY A 440 5.62 3.99 -13.24
CA GLY A 440 5.12 4.59 -14.47
C GLY A 440 5.69 5.98 -14.73
N LEU A 441 5.38 6.97 -13.88
CA LEU A 441 5.83 8.35 -14.09
C LEU A 441 7.36 8.45 -14.08
N VAL A 442 8.00 8.03 -12.97
CA VAL A 442 9.47 7.99 -12.86
C VAL A 442 10.03 6.87 -13.74
N GLY A 443 9.31 5.75 -13.85
CA GLY A 443 9.62 4.68 -14.79
C GLY A 443 10.61 3.65 -14.28
N ILE A 444 10.79 3.47 -12.97
CA ILE A 444 11.65 2.39 -12.46
C ILE A 444 10.98 1.05 -12.78
N ARG A 445 11.67 0.19 -13.53
CA ARG A 445 11.21 -1.15 -13.92
C ARG A 445 12.01 -2.19 -13.12
N PRO A 446 11.43 -2.77 -12.05
CA PRO A 446 12.12 -3.79 -11.25
C PRO A 446 12.47 -5.04 -12.06
N ARG A 447 13.61 -5.66 -11.75
CA ARG A 447 14.19 -6.76 -12.54
C ARG A 447 14.87 -7.76 -11.62
N ALA A 448 14.92 -9.03 -12.05
CA ALA A 448 15.51 -10.10 -11.26
C ALA A 448 17.03 -10.20 -11.42
N ASP A 449 17.58 -9.67 -12.52
CA ASP A 449 19.02 -9.63 -12.79
C ASP A 449 19.65 -8.35 -12.21
N ASP A 450 20.96 -8.17 -12.42
CA ASP A 450 21.76 -7.08 -11.83
C ASP A 450 21.69 -5.80 -12.68
N VAL A 451 20.49 -5.42 -13.12
CA VAL A 451 20.23 -4.27 -14.00
C VAL A 451 19.16 -3.38 -13.38
N LEU A 452 19.44 -2.09 -13.23
CA LEU A 452 18.43 -1.06 -13.00
C LEU A 452 17.96 -0.53 -14.35
N GLU A 453 16.65 -0.59 -14.59
CA GLU A 453 16.00 -0.09 -15.80
C GLU A 453 15.05 1.05 -15.47
N ILE A 454 15.17 2.15 -16.22
CA ILE A 454 14.36 3.35 -16.10
C ILE A 454 13.71 3.63 -17.45
N ASN A 455 12.38 3.70 -17.53
CA ASN A 455 11.64 4.10 -18.73
C ASN A 455 10.44 4.99 -18.34
N PRO A 456 10.65 6.31 -18.22
CA PRO A 456 9.65 7.23 -17.66
C PRO A 456 8.50 7.50 -18.65
N LEU A 457 7.26 7.55 -18.14
CA LEU A 457 6.06 7.96 -18.87
C LEU A 457 5.68 9.44 -18.64
N ALA A 458 6.63 10.24 -18.12
CA ALA A 458 6.42 11.61 -17.63
C ALA A 458 6.20 12.70 -18.71
N VAL A 459 5.33 12.45 -19.69
CA VAL A 459 4.97 13.46 -20.70
C VAL A 459 4.33 14.70 -20.03
N ASP A 460 4.66 15.89 -20.53
CA ASP A 460 4.27 17.20 -19.97
C ASP A 460 4.74 17.49 -18.54
N ILE A 461 5.65 16.69 -17.97
CA ILE A 461 6.33 17.01 -16.72
C ILE A 461 7.57 17.85 -17.01
N LYS A 462 7.65 19.04 -16.41
CA LYS A 462 8.79 19.97 -16.61
C LYS A 462 10.03 19.49 -15.86
N TYR A 463 9.83 18.99 -14.65
CA TYR A 463 10.89 18.41 -13.84
C TYR A 463 10.30 17.40 -12.85
N PHE A 464 11.10 16.40 -12.49
CA PHE A 464 10.88 15.58 -11.30
C PHE A 464 12.21 15.11 -10.73
N ARG A 465 12.24 14.78 -9.44
CA ARG A 465 13.33 14.06 -8.81
C ARG A 465 12.79 13.16 -7.71
N ILE A 466 13.21 11.91 -7.69
CA ILE A 466 13.01 10.98 -6.58
C ILE A 466 14.35 10.61 -5.96
N GLU A 467 14.43 10.55 -4.63
CA GLU A 467 15.62 10.18 -3.85
C GLU A 467 15.27 9.18 -2.75
N GLY A 468 16.27 8.47 -2.23
CA GLY A 468 16.10 7.57 -1.08
C GLY A 468 15.44 6.23 -1.40
N LEU A 469 15.24 5.90 -2.67
CA LEU A 469 14.73 4.60 -3.10
C LEU A 469 15.81 3.52 -2.94
N ILE A 470 15.44 2.35 -2.42
CA ILE A 470 16.36 1.21 -2.33
C ILE A 470 16.11 0.25 -3.49
N TYR A 471 17.14 0.01 -4.29
CA TYR A 471 17.13 -0.98 -5.37
C TYR A 471 18.35 -1.89 -5.28
N HIS A 472 18.12 -3.20 -5.08
CA HIS A 472 19.14 -4.22 -4.85
C HIS A 472 20.16 -3.79 -3.76
N GLY A 473 19.64 -3.21 -2.68
CA GLY A 473 20.42 -2.65 -1.56
C GLY A 473 21.18 -1.35 -1.84
N ASN A 474 21.08 -0.78 -3.04
CA ASN A 474 21.66 0.51 -3.37
C ASN A 474 20.62 1.63 -3.22
N GLU A 475 21.06 2.80 -2.78
CA GLU A 475 20.24 4.00 -2.90
C GLU A 475 20.24 4.51 -4.34
N VAL A 476 19.05 4.73 -4.88
CA VAL A 476 18.81 5.20 -6.24
C VAL A 476 18.13 6.56 -6.22
N SER A 477 18.59 7.46 -7.08
CA SER A 477 17.89 8.70 -7.40
C SER A 477 17.67 8.79 -8.91
N VAL A 478 16.50 9.30 -9.31
CA VAL A 478 16.16 9.53 -10.71
C VAL A 478 15.64 10.95 -10.85
N GLN A 479 16.20 11.70 -11.79
CA GLN A 479 15.87 13.09 -12.04
C GLN A 479 15.54 13.30 -13.50
N TRP A 480 14.52 14.09 -13.77
CA TRP A 480 14.26 14.73 -15.05
C TRP A 480 14.20 16.24 -14.86
N ASP A 481 14.85 16.99 -15.73
CA ASP A 481 14.73 18.46 -15.80
C ASP A 481 14.76 18.90 -17.26
N ALA A 482 13.64 19.38 -17.80
CA ALA A 482 13.50 19.68 -19.22
C ALA A 482 14.44 20.83 -19.69
N ASP A 483 14.75 21.77 -18.81
CA ASP A 483 15.59 22.93 -19.13
C ASP A 483 16.83 23.08 -18.23
N GLY A 484 16.92 22.30 -17.15
CA GLY A 484 18.04 22.31 -16.20
C GLY A 484 17.93 23.39 -15.13
N SER A 485 16.85 24.17 -15.10
CA SER A 485 16.68 25.30 -14.17
C SER A 485 16.32 24.86 -12.75
N ARG A 486 15.76 23.66 -12.55
CA ARG A 486 15.34 23.17 -11.23
C ARG A 486 16.50 22.54 -10.46
N TYR A 487 17.27 21.68 -11.13
CA TYR A 487 18.32 20.87 -10.48
C TYR A 487 19.73 21.13 -11.03
N GLY A 488 19.88 22.11 -11.93
CA GLY A 488 21.17 22.50 -12.53
C GLY A 488 21.66 21.60 -13.66
N THR A 489 20.96 20.51 -13.97
CA THR A 489 21.33 19.56 -15.03
C THR A 489 20.11 19.22 -15.88
N LYS A 490 20.15 19.59 -17.16
CA LYS A 490 19.10 19.27 -18.13
C LYS A 490 19.12 17.78 -18.51
N GLY A 491 17.95 17.18 -18.65
CA GLY A 491 17.73 15.83 -19.12
C GLY A 491 17.38 14.85 -17.98
N LEU A 492 17.34 13.57 -18.34
CA LEU A 492 17.20 12.46 -17.42
C LEU A 492 18.57 12.11 -16.83
N VAL A 493 18.64 11.96 -15.52
CA VAL A 493 19.85 11.58 -14.76
C VAL A 493 19.48 10.46 -13.80
N VAL A 494 20.30 9.40 -13.77
CA VAL A 494 20.14 8.24 -12.89
C VAL A 494 21.37 8.13 -12.00
N GLU A 495 21.16 8.02 -10.70
CA GLU A 495 22.20 7.90 -9.69
C GLU A 495 22.09 6.60 -8.91
N VAL A 496 23.23 5.97 -8.62
CA VAL A 496 23.34 4.80 -7.76
C VAL A 496 24.44 5.06 -6.72
N GLY A 497 24.06 5.03 -5.44
CA GLY A 497 24.96 5.35 -4.33
C GLY A 497 25.57 6.76 -4.43
N GLY A 498 24.80 7.73 -4.92
CA GLY A 498 25.23 9.12 -5.09
C GLY A 498 26.14 9.39 -6.29
N ASN A 499 26.31 8.42 -7.21
CA ASN A 499 27.09 8.59 -8.43
C ASN A 499 26.18 8.54 -9.65
N VAL A 500 26.35 9.46 -10.60
CA VAL A 500 25.67 9.40 -11.90
C VAL A 500 26.13 8.16 -12.66
N VAL A 501 25.18 7.29 -13.01
CA VAL A 501 25.43 6.05 -13.76
C VAL A 501 24.74 6.01 -15.11
N GLY A 502 23.77 6.90 -15.36
CA GLY A 502 23.07 6.99 -16.64
C GLY A 502 22.51 8.40 -16.87
N THR A 503 22.52 8.84 -18.13
CA THR A 503 21.93 10.12 -18.53
C THR A 503 21.27 10.03 -19.90
N SER A 504 20.21 10.80 -20.12
CA SER A 504 19.61 11.00 -21.46
C SER A 504 19.17 12.45 -21.65
N LYS A 505 19.27 12.98 -22.87
CA LYS A 505 18.81 14.34 -23.20
C LYS A 505 17.28 14.47 -23.24
N THR A 506 16.59 13.35 -23.41
CA THR A 506 15.14 13.23 -23.48
C THR A 506 14.67 12.17 -22.49
N LEU A 507 13.37 12.15 -22.19
CA LEU A 507 12.75 10.99 -21.54
C LEU A 507 12.91 9.80 -22.49
N ALA A 508 13.70 8.81 -22.07
CA ALA A 508 14.01 7.62 -22.84
C ALA A 508 14.42 6.49 -21.90
N ARG A 509 14.33 5.25 -22.37
CA ARG A 509 14.78 4.07 -21.63
C ARG A 509 16.29 4.17 -21.34
N VAL A 510 16.67 3.96 -20.09
CA VAL A 510 18.05 3.90 -19.60
C VAL A 510 18.23 2.61 -18.80
N THR A 511 19.26 1.84 -19.12
CA THR A 511 19.64 0.63 -18.40
C THR A 511 21.06 0.76 -17.85
N VAL A 512 21.26 0.38 -16.59
CA VAL A 512 22.55 0.43 -15.92
C VAL A 512 22.78 -0.84 -15.11
N ASN A 513 23.98 -1.41 -15.18
CA ASN A 513 24.33 -2.54 -14.32
C ASN A 513 24.47 -2.06 -12.88
N VAL A 514 23.94 -2.84 -11.93
CA VAL A 514 24.02 -2.54 -10.50
C VAL A 514 24.59 -3.72 -9.73
N THR A 515 25.56 -3.46 -8.86
CA THR A 515 26.06 -4.49 -7.95
C THR A 515 25.13 -4.60 -6.74
N ARG A 516 24.58 -5.78 -6.47
CA ARG A 516 23.74 -6.02 -5.29
C ARG A 516 24.49 -5.73 -3.99
N LYS A 517 23.80 -5.11 -3.05
CA LYS A 517 24.24 -4.90 -1.66
C LYS A 517 23.21 -5.47 -0.71
N ALA A 518 23.62 -5.75 0.52
CA ALA A 518 22.66 -5.95 1.59
C ALA A 518 21.91 -4.61 1.82
N PRO A 519 20.57 -4.58 1.77
CA PRO A 519 19.84 -3.39 2.15
C PRO A 519 20.02 -3.10 3.64
N PRO A 520 19.71 -1.87 4.10
CA PRO A 520 19.80 -1.50 5.50
C PRO A 520 19.06 -2.49 6.42
N GLN A 521 19.68 -2.84 7.54
CA GLN A 521 19.05 -3.66 8.57
C GLN A 521 18.29 -2.77 9.55
N TYR A 522 17.02 -3.08 9.76
CA TYR A 522 16.14 -2.35 10.66
C TYR A 522 16.15 -2.97 12.07
N LEU A 523 15.94 -2.12 13.06
CA LEU A 523 15.78 -2.49 14.46
C LEU A 523 14.38 -3.10 14.66
N ARG A 524 14.30 -4.34 15.16
CA ARG A 524 13.03 -5.03 15.45
C ARG A 524 12.67 -4.93 16.94
N TYR A 525 11.97 -3.87 17.32
CA TYR A 525 11.43 -3.73 18.67
C TYR A 525 10.04 -4.34 18.77
N ILE A 526 9.79 -5.13 19.82
CA ILE A 526 8.48 -5.73 20.12
C ILE A 526 7.82 -4.92 21.24
N ALA A 527 6.74 -4.23 20.91
CA ALA A 527 5.90 -3.56 21.89
C ALA A 527 5.19 -4.59 22.76
N LYS A 528 5.39 -4.51 24.09
CA LYS A 528 4.83 -5.43 25.08
C LYS A 528 3.41 -5.06 25.47
N SER A 529 2.98 -3.83 25.22
CA SER A 529 1.65 -3.33 25.55
C SER A 529 0.59 -3.66 24.50
N ILE A 530 0.97 -4.18 23.33
CA ILE A 530 0.00 -4.45 22.26
C ILE A 530 -1.03 -5.47 22.72
N GLN A 531 -2.29 -5.12 22.51
CA GLN A 531 -3.43 -6.00 22.69
C GLN A 531 -4.50 -5.62 21.68
N LEU A 532 -4.66 -6.48 20.68
CA LEU A 532 -5.44 -6.21 19.46
C LEU A 532 -6.94 -6.08 19.73
N GLU A 533 -7.48 -6.86 20.66
CA GLU A 533 -8.87 -6.72 21.10
C GLU A 533 -9.02 -7.18 22.56
N ASN A 534 -10.13 -6.81 23.20
CA ASN A 534 -10.48 -7.27 24.55
C ASN A 534 -11.25 -8.59 24.45
N SER A 535 -11.01 -9.53 25.37
CA SER A 535 -11.62 -10.87 25.45
C SER A 535 -13.16 -10.90 25.52
N THR A 536 -13.82 -9.74 25.49
CA THR A 536 -15.26 -9.58 25.35
C THR A 536 -15.77 -9.94 23.95
N VAL A 537 -14.91 -9.92 22.93
CA VAL A 537 -15.25 -10.27 21.53
C VAL A 537 -14.97 -11.75 21.26
N ASP A 538 -13.83 -12.25 21.71
CA ASP A 538 -13.49 -13.68 21.67
C ASP A 538 -12.78 -14.08 22.98
N PRO A 539 -13.33 -15.04 23.75
CA PRO A 539 -12.73 -15.51 24.99
C PRO A 539 -11.40 -16.27 24.80
N GLN A 540 -11.01 -16.61 23.56
CA GLN A 540 -9.70 -17.18 23.23
C GLN A 540 -8.58 -16.12 23.15
N ILE A 541 -8.93 -14.83 23.00
CA ILE A 541 -7.96 -13.74 22.97
C ILE A 541 -7.34 -13.58 24.37
N PRO A 542 -5.99 -13.50 24.48
CA PRO A 542 -5.33 -13.31 25.76
C PRO A 542 -5.96 -12.15 26.51
N ARG A 543 -6.23 -12.33 27.81
CA ARG A 543 -6.84 -11.26 28.61
C ARG A 543 -5.91 -10.05 28.75
N TYR A 544 -4.60 -10.25 28.73
CA TYR A 544 -3.60 -9.22 29.01
C TYR A 544 -2.69 -8.99 27.79
N PRO A 545 -2.15 -7.77 27.62
CA PRO A 545 -2.28 -6.61 28.51
C PRO A 545 -3.68 -5.94 28.47
N VAL A 546 -4.07 -5.27 29.56
CA VAL A 546 -5.35 -4.54 29.68
C VAL A 546 -5.11 -3.06 29.99
N GLY A 547 -5.77 -2.19 29.22
CA GLY A 547 -5.84 -0.77 29.51
C GLY A 547 -6.87 -0.41 30.59
N SER A 548 -6.55 0.53 31.47
CA SER A 548 -7.52 1.18 32.38
C SER A 548 -7.13 2.63 32.64
N VAL A 549 -8.07 3.45 33.14
CA VAL A 549 -7.84 4.89 33.31
C VAL A 549 -8.38 5.40 34.64
N SER A 550 -7.88 6.57 35.05
CA SER A 550 -8.31 7.27 36.27
C SER A 550 -9.68 7.93 36.19
N VAL A 551 -10.26 7.99 34.99
CA VAL A 551 -11.50 8.72 34.71
C VAL A 551 -12.69 7.77 34.89
N PRO A 552 -13.69 8.12 35.72
CA PRO A 552 -14.87 7.29 35.90
C PRO A 552 -15.66 7.17 34.59
N ASP A 553 -16.35 6.04 34.43
CA ASP A 553 -17.24 5.76 33.29
C ASP A 553 -16.57 5.86 31.91
N ALA A 554 -15.23 5.72 31.87
CA ALA A 554 -14.50 5.66 30.61
C ALA A 554 -14.93 4.46 29.77
N VAL A 555 -15.07 4.69 28.46
CA VAL A 555 -15.51 3.67 27.50
C VAL A 555 -14.40 2.63 27.32
N PRO A 556 -14.59 1.36 27.74
CA PRO A 556 -13.49 0.39 27.83
C PRO A 556 -12.76 0.13 26.50
N TYR A 557 -13.48 0.05 25.38
CA TYR A 557 -12.83 -0.19 24.09
C TYR A 557 -11.95 0.98 23.65
N GLN A 558 -12.34 2.24 23.91
CA GLN A 558 -11.51 3.42 23.60
C GLN A 558 -10.26 3.50 24.49
N VAL A 559 -10.37 3.04 25.73
CA VAL A 559 -9.21 2.89 26.61
C VAL A 559 -8.23 1.85 26.05
N GLN A 560 -8.77 0.76 25.52
CA GLN A 560 -7.99 -0.32 24.92
C GLN A 560 -7.35 0.10 23.58
N HIS A 561 -8.02 0.92 22.77
CA HIS A 561 -7.48 1.47 21.52
C HIS A 561 -6.12 2.16 21.72
N ALA A 562 -5.86 2.74 22.89
CA ALA A 562 -4.55 3.36 23.17
C ALA A 562 -3.38 2.38 23.29
N ILE A 563 -3.60 1.07 23.10
CA ILE A 563 -2.57 0.01 23.11
C ILE A 563 -2.89 -1.10 22.09
N ASP A 564 -3.63 -0.81 21.02
CA ASP A 564 -4.09 -1.84 20.05
C ASP A 564 -3.20 -1.95 18.80
N GLY A 565 -2.11 -1.18 18.76
CA GLY A 565 -1.13 -1.20 17.69
C GLY A 565 -1.41 -0.29 16.50
N ARG A 566 -2.46 0.53 16.54
CA ARG A 566 -2.77 1.48 15.47
C ARG A 566 -2.32 2.90 15.78
N ILE A 567 -1.87 3.63 14.75
CA ILE A 567 -1.46 5.03 14.88
C ILE A 567 -1.85 5.81 13.63
N TRP A 568 -2.69 6.83 13.79
CA TRP A 568 -2.91 7.86 12.77
C TRP A 568 -3.23 9.22 13.38
N PHE A 569 -3.02 10.27 12.57
CA PHE A 569 -3.22 11.66 12.99
C PHE A 569 -4.09 12.47 12.01
N PHE A 570 -4.96 11.79 11.25
CA PHE A 570 -5.87 12.46 10.34
C PHE A 570 -6.88 13.34 11.09
N PRO A 571 -7.16 14.56 10.60
CA PRO A 571 -8.23 15.40 11.11
C PRO A 571 -9.57 14.69 11.06
N GLN A 572 -10.38 14.87 12.10
CA GLN A 572 -11.71 14.26 12.15
C GLN A 572 -12.68 15.07 11.28
N PRO A 573 -13.46 14.41 10.41
CA PRO A 573 -14.55 15.08 9.72
C PRO A 573 -15.55 15.63 10.74
N ASN A 574 -16.01 16.85 10.48
CA ASN A 574 -16.93 17.60 11.32
C ASN A 574 -18.41 17.18 11.16
N ASN A 575 -18.72 16.21 10.29
CA ASN A 575 -20.09 15.93 9.85
C ASN A 575 -20.63 14.51 10.13
N THR A 576 -19.82 13.53 10.51
CA THR A 576 -20.28 12.16 10.83
C THR A 576 -19.31 11.51 11.83
N GLY A 577 -19.83 10.70 12.75
CA GLY A 577 -19.13 10.30 13.96
C GLY A 577 -18.06 9.22 13.75
N ILE A 578 -16.87 9.49 14.29
CA ILE A 578 -15.87 8.51 14.77
C ILE A 578 -15.07 7.80 13.65
N ILE A 579 -14.04 8.48 13.13
CA ILE A 579 -12.75 7.81 12.76
C ILE A 579 -11.68 8.15 13.82
N SER A 580 -12.13 8.41 15.04
CA SER A 580 -11.27 8.82 16.15
C SER A 580 -10.74 7.59 16.86
N HIS A 581 -9.44 7.58 17.09
CA HIS A 581 -8.78 6.46 17.74
C HIS A 581 -8.00 6.89 18.98
N GLY A 582 -7.83 5.91 19.86
CA GLY A 582 -7.28 6.09 21.19
C GLY A 582 -8.29 6.63 22.22
N TRP A 583 -7.77 6.96 23.39
CA TRP A 583 -8.54 7.39 24.54
C TRP A 583 -8.60 8.92 24.67
N LEU A 584 -9.81 9.48 24.73
CA LEU A 584 -10.06 10.90 24.93
C LEU A 584 -10.35 11.21 26.41
N THR A 585 -9.61 12.14 27.01
CA THR A 585 -9.86 12.59 28.38
C THR A 585 -11.00 13.62 28.44
N PRO A 586 -11.57 13.89 29.62
CA PRO A 586 -12.30 15.14 29.86
C PRO A 586 -11.42 16.37 29.63
N ALA A 587 -12.05 17.54 29.48
CA ALA A 587 -11.33 18.80 29.40
C ALA A 587 -10.50 19.07 30.67
N GLY A 588 -9.26 19.52 30.51
CA GLY A 588 -8.35 19.73 31.62
C GLY A 588 -8.85 20.80 32.60
N ASN A 589 -8.78 20.50 33.89
CA ASN A 589 -9.12 21.41 34.99
C ASN A 589 -7.93 21.71 35.93
N GLY A 590 -6.72 21.29 35.53
CA GLY A 590 -5.51 21.37 36.35
C GLY A 590 -5.18 20.09 37.13
N SER A 591 -6.08 19.09 37.12
CA SER A 591 -5.83 17.77 37.74
C SER A 591 -5.09 16.84 36.78
N GLU A 592 -4.34 15.90 37.36
CA GLU A 592 -3.72 14.80 36.62
C GLU A 592 -4.73 13.69 36.34
N VAL A 593 -4.57 13.03 35.19
CA VAL A 593 -5.23 11.78 34.85
C VAL A 593 -4.17 10.73 34.52
N TRP A 594 -4.55 9.45 34.50
CA TRP A 594 -3.65 8.39 34.08
C TRP A 594 -4.31 7.36 33.17
N HIS A 595 -3.50 6.79 32.28
CA HIS A 595 -3.77 5.55 31.55
C HIS A 595 -2.77 4.49 32.04
N MET A 596 -3.25 3.29 32.37
CA MET A 596 -2.48 2.20 32.94
C MET A 596 -2.58 0.97 32.06
N VAL A 597 -1.44 0.29 31.88
CA VAL A 597 -1.37 -1.04 31.30
C VAL A 597 -1.09 -2.05 32.42
N ASP A 598 -1.98 -3.04 32.54
CA ASP A 598 -1.79 -4.22 33.36
C ASP A 598 -1.38 -5.40 32.48
N PHE A 599 -0.20 -5.98 32.72
CA PHE A 599 0.32 -7.13 31.98
C PHE A 599 -0.12 -8.47 32.56
N GLY A 600 -0.79 -8.48 33.72
CA GLY A 600 -1.16 -9.69 34.47
C GLY A 600 0.04 -10.41 35.13
N ASN A 601 1.25 -10.26 34.58
CA ASN A 601 2.50 -10.81 35.09
C ASN A 601 3.60 -9.74 35.08
N LYS A 602 4.65 -9.93 35.89
CA LYS A 602 5.80 -9.01 35.89
C LYS A 602 6.56 -9.11 34.58
N ILE A 603 6.79 -7.95 33.95
CA ILE A 603 7.64 -7.82 32.77
C ILE A 603 8.71 -6.75 33.00
N ASN A 604 9.80 -6.83 32.24
CA ASN A 604 10.85 -5.82 32.27
C ASN A 604 10.57 -4.75 31.22
N LEU A 605 10.61 -3.47 31.64
CA LEU A 605 10.35 -2.32 30.79
C LEU A 605 11.40 -1.24 30.97
N THR A 606 11.81 -0.59 29.88
CA THR A 606 12.87 0.43 29.89
C THR A 606 12.56 1.66 29.02
N SER A 607 11.60 1.60 28.09
CA SER A 607 11.18 2.76 27.30
C SER A 607 9.74 2.69 26.82
N ALA A 608 9.24 3.80 26.27
CA ALA A 608 7.93 3.91 25.64
C ALA A 608 7.93 4.83 24.41
N GLU A 609 7.05 4.52 23.47
CA GLU A 609 6.54 5.47 22.48
C GLU A 609 5.20 6.01 22.99
N VAL A 610 5.03 7.33 22.99
CA VAL A 610 3.80 8.01 23.42
C VAL A 610 3.29 8.88 22.28
N ALA A 611 2.09 8.58 21.80
CA ALA A 611 1.45 9.28 20.69
C ALA A 611 0.19 10.03 21.16
N PHE A 612 0.20 11.36 21.06
CA PHE A 612 -0.99 12.19 21.28
C PHE A 612 -1.45 12.82 19.97
N TYR A 613 -2.76 12.85 19.76
CA TYR A 613 -3.36 13.66 18.70
C TYR A 613 -3.63 15.08 19.20
N ALA A 614 -3.50 16.07 18.32
CA ALA A 614 -3.85 17.46 18.61
C ALA A 614 -4.43 18.20 17.41
N ASP A 615 -5.39 19.09 17.66
CA ASP A 615 -5.94 20.05 16.71
C ASP A 615 -6.46 21.29 17.45
N GLY A 616 -7.35 22.08 16.84
CA GLY A 616 -7.94 23.26 17.49
C GLY A 616 -8.83 22.96 18.70
N GLY A 617 -9.34 21.73 18.83
CA GLY A 617 -10.23 21.29 19.91
C GLY A 617 -9.62 20.26 20.86
N ILE A 618 -8.50 19.61 20.49
CA ILE A 618 -7.79 18.62 21.31
C ILE A 618 -6.36 19.10 21.56
N GLY A 619 -5.98 19.18 22.84
CA GLY A 619 -4.69 19.71 23.27
C GLY A 619 -3.68 18.62 23.67
N VAL A 620 -2.39 18.90 23.43
CA VAL A 620 -1.26 18.08 23.93
C VAL A 620 -1.09 18.29 25.43
N PRO A 621 -0.95 17.24 26.26
CA PRO A 621 -0.75 17.41 27.70
C PRO A 621 0.43 18.33 28.05
N THR A 622 0.26 19.09 29.12
CA THR A 622 1.25 20.11 29.56
C THR A 622 2.44 19.50 30.30
N ALA A 623 2.26 18.33 30.90
CA ALA A 623 3.28 17.54 31.58
C ALA A 623 2.88 16.06 31.56
N TYR A 624 3.87 15.17 31.68
CA TYR A 624 3.65 13.75 31.90
C TYR A 624 4.81 13.11 32.66
N ARG A 625 4.54 11.92 33.20
CA ARG A 625 5.53 10.99 33.73
C ARG A 625 5.03 9.56 33.58
N VAL A 626 5.94 8.61 33.69
CA VAL A 626 5.63 7.18 33.77
C VAL A 626 5.88 6.69 35.19
N GLU A 627 4.90 5.97 35.75
CA GLU A 627 4.99 5.36 37.08
C GLU A 627 4.80 3.85 36.99
N ALA A 628 5.57 3.09 37.77
CA ALA A 628 5.42 1.64 37.90
C ALA A 628 4.89 1.28 39.29
N ASN A 629 4.03 0.26 39.38
CA ASN A 629 3.54 -0.25 40.65
C ASN A 629 4.59 -1.21 41.26
N LEU A 630 5.35 -0.72 42.25
CA LEU A 630 6.42 -1.47 42.91
C LEU A 630 5.99 -1.87 44.33
N ALA A 631 6.89 -2.51 45.09
CA ALA A 631 6.59 -3.03 46.43
C ALA A 631 6.00 -1.97 47.41
N ASN A 632 6.34 -0.69 47.23
CA ASN A 632 5.85 0.42 48.06
C ASN A 632 4.81 1.28 47.32
N GLY A 633 4.10 0.72 46.33
CA GLY A 633 3.10 1.41 45.52
C GLY A 633 3.67 2.09 44.26
N TRP A 634 2.91 3.03 43.72
CA TRP A 634 3.24 3.77 42.50
C TRP A 634 4.45 4.67 42.69
N GLN A 635 5.47 4.49 41.87
CA GLN A 635 6.70 5.29 41.88
C GLN A 635 7.09 5.69 40.46
N ILE A 636 7.66 6.88 40.30
CA ILE A 636 8.24 7.32 39.03
C ILE A 636 9.35 6.36 38.63
N VAL A 637 9.38 5.98 37.35
CA VAL A 637 10.43 5.11 36.82
C VAL A 637 11.82 5.74 37.00
N PRO A 638 12.85 4.96 37.38
CA PRO A 638 14.16 5.48 37.79
C PRO A 638 14.98 6.00 36.61
N LYS A 639 15.75 7.08 36.83
CA LYS A 639 16.60 7.72 35.81
C LYS A 639 15.84 8.04 34.51
N ALA A 640 14.59 8.48 34.66
CA ALA A 640 13.72 8.79 33.54
C ALA A 640 14.25 9.93 32.67
N LYS A 641 14.06 9.80 31.36
CA LYS A 641 14.12 10.86 30.36
C LYS A 641 12.74 11.01 29.76
N PHE A 642 12.11 12.15 30.02
CA PHE A 642 10.80 12.51 29.50
C PHE A 642 10.93 13.73 28.59
N PRO A 643 11.19 13.54 27.28
CA PRO A 643 11.17 14.65 26.32
C PRO A 643 9.80 15.30 26.27
N ARG A 644 9.74 16.56 25.83
CA ARG A 644 8.48 17.30 25.66
C ARG A 644 7.54 16.52 24.73
N LEU A 645 6.27 16.38 25.14
CA LEU A 645 5.23 15.79 24.30
C LEU A 645 5.02 16.63 23.05
N VAL A 646 4.83 15.94 21.93
CA VAL A 646 4.39 16.51 20.66
C VAL A 646 2.99 16.02 20.34
N GLY A 647 2.20 16.86 19.66
CA GLY A 647 0.94 16.44 19.06
C GLY A 647 1.19 15.99 17.63
N ASN A 648 0.46 14.96 17.19
CA ASN A 648 0.54 14.39 15.84
C ASN A 648 1.96 13.91 15.51
N GLY A 649 2.54 13.13 16.41
CA GLY A 649 3.90 12.58 16.30
C GLY A 649 4.22 11.66 17.48
N ILE A 650 5.41 11.07 17.48
CA ILE A 650 5.86 10.12 18.52
C ILE A 650 6.81 10.79 19.50
N THR A 651 6.54 10.65 20.79
CA THR A 651 7.47 11.03 21.87
C THR A 651 8.12 9.78 22.45
N TYR A 652 9.46 9.73 22.44
CA TYR A 652 10.25 8.60 22.95
C TYR A 652 10.68 8.84 24.40
N ALA A 653 10.05 8.16 25.35
CA ALA A 653 10.41 8.21 26.77
C ALA A 653 11.29 7.01 27.15
N SER A 654 12.26 7.18 28.07
CA SER A 654 13.13 6.09 28.53
C SER A 654 13.48 6.18 30.00
N TRP A 655 13.86 5.06 30.61
CA TRP A 655 14.23 4.93 32.02
C TRP A 655 15.15 3.72 32.23
N SER A 656 15.68 3.54 33.45
CA SER A 656 16.39 2.30 33.82
C SER A 656 15.39 1.17 34.06
N THR A 657 15.70 -0.05 33.57
CA THR A 657 14.79 -1.20 33.60
C THR A 657 14.05 -1.36 34.93
N VAL A 658 12.72 -1.45 34.85
CA VAL A 658 11.84 -1.79 35.97
C VAL A 658 11.14 -3.11 35.69
N SER A 659 10.96 -3.91 36.74
CA SER A 659 10.17 -5.15 36.69
C SER A 659 8.84 -4.93 37.40
N THR A 660 7.74 -4.89 36.64
CA THR A 660 6.40 -4.59 37.15
C THR A 660 5.33 -5.32 36.36
N SER A 661 4.19 -5.61 36.98
CA SER A 661 2.98 -6.07 36.28
C SER A 661 2.07 -4.91 35.87
N GLN A 662 2.23 -3.73 36.46
CA GLN A 662 1.40 -2.57 36.21
C GLN A 662 2.24 -1.31 36.06
N ILE A 663 1.96 -0.55 35.00
CA ILE A 663 2.64 0.71 34.69
C ILE A 663 1.61 1.72 34.18
N ARG A 664 1.77 3.00 34.50
CA ARG A 664 0.84 4.04 34.08
C ARG A 664 1.53 5.29 33.56
N LEU A 665 0.96 5.86 32.51
CA LEU A 665 1.25 7.18 31.99
C LEU A 665 0.37 8.18 32.74
N VAL A 666 0.97 9.02 33.58
CA VAL A 666 0.28 10.09 34.30
C VAL A 666 0.53 11.41 33.58
N PHE A 667 -0.51 12.17 33.26
CA PHE A 667 -0.40 13.41 32.50
C PHE A 667 -1.47 14.44 32.85
N THR A 668 -1.21 15.70 32.49
CA THR A 668 -2.12 16.84 32.76
C THR A 668 -2.67 17.40 31.45
N PRO A 669 -3.96 17.14 31.13
CA PRO A 669 -4.61 17.75 29.97
C PRO A 669 -4.61 19.28 30.08
N PRO A 670 -4.47 20.03 28.97
CA PRO A 670 -4.48 21.50 29.01
C PRO A 670 -5.78 22.06 29.58
N LYS A 671 -5.69 23.20 30.27
CA LYS A 671 -6.87 23.84 30.85
C LYS A 671 -7.90 24.15 29.75
N GLY A 672 -9.12 23.61 29.90
CA GLY A 672 -10.23 23.83 28.99
C GLY A 672 -10.22 22.98 27.71
N LEU A 673 -9.21 22.13 27.48
CA LEU A 673 -9.15 21.22 26.33
C LEU A 673 -8.95 19.78 26.78
N PRO A 674 -9.58 18.79 26.13
CA PRO A 674 -9.26 17.38 26.32
C PRO A 674 -7.90 17.04 25.70
N SER A 675 -7.34 15.88 26.05
CA SER A 675 -6.20 15.26 25.38
C SER A 675 -6.59 13.88 24.86
N ARG A 676 -6.05 13.48 23.70
CA ARG A 676 -6.32 12.16 23.10
C ARG A 676 -5.03 11.35 22.99
N LEU A 677 -4.90 10.32 23.82
CA LEU A 677 -3.82 9.35 23.75
C LEU A 677 -4.15 8.36 22.63
N VAL A 678 -3.45 8.47 21.50
CA VAL A 678 -3.66 7.62 20.31
C VAL A 678 -3.11 6.24 20.57
N GLU A 679 -1.87 6.15 21.06
CA GLU A 679 -1.17 4.89 21.28
C GLU A 679 -0.08 5.06 22.35
N TRP A 680 0.13 4.03 23.16
CA TRP A 680 1.18 3.93 24.16
C TRP A 680 1.90 2.57 24.08
N LYS A 681 3.03 2.54 23.37
CA LYS A 681 3.85 1.34 23.23
C LYS A 681 4.91 1.27 24.30
N LEU A 682 5.05 0.11 24.94
CA LEU A 682 5.99 -0.15 26.03
C LEU A 682 7.00 -1.23 25.64
N TYR A 683 8.28 -1.01 25.92
CA TYR A 683 9.35 -1.88 25.45
C TYR A 683 10.28 -2.35 26.56
N SER A 684 10.78 -3.57 26.42
CA SER A 684 11.85 -4.14 27.26
C SER A 684 13.25 -3.64 26.89
N GLU A 685 13.38 -2.98 25.75
CA GLU A 685 14.62 -2.47 25.17
C GLU A 685 14.50 -0.96 24.96
N LEU A 686 15.63 -0.26 24.81
CA LEU A 686 15.63 1.18 24.59
C LEU A 686 15.19 1.49 23.16
N VAL A 687 14.02 2.11 23.01
CA VAL A 687 13.53 2.68 21.76
C VAL A 687 13.68 4.20 21.81
N ASP A 688 14.48 4.77 20.90
CA ASP A 688 14.83 6.19 20.86
C ASP A 688 14.48 6.89 19.54
N GLY A 689 13.71 6.21 18.68
CA GLY A 689 13.34 6.67 17.35
C GLY A 689 14.31 6.27 16.24
N SER A 690 15.44 5.63 16.56
CA SER A 690 16.29 5.01 15.54
C SER A 690 15.58 3.85 14.83
N VAL A 691 15.69 3.84 13.50
CA VAL A 691 15.03 2.84 12.64
C VAL A 691 15.99 1.73 12.22
N PHE A 692 17.23 2.09 11.91
CA PHE A 692 18.26 1.17 11.40
C PHE A 692 19.43 1.04 12.36
N HIS A 693 20.12 -0.11 12.29
CA HIS A 693 21.41 -0.28 12.94
C HIS A 693 22.42 0.70 12.32
N ARG A 694 23.12 1.45 13.17
CA ARG A 694 24.18 2.40 12.76
C ARG A 694 25.52 1.71 12.57
#